data_AF-A0A1C3VCC7-F1
#
_entry.id   AF-A0A1C3VCC7-F1
#
_cell.length_a   1.000
_cell.length_b   1.000
_cell.length_c   1.000
_cell.angle_alpha   90.00
_cell.angle_beta   90.00
_cell.angle_gamma   90.00
#
_symmetry.space_group_name_H-M   'P 1'
#
loop_
_entity.id
_entity.type
_entity.pdbx_description
1 polymer ?
#
loop_
_entity_poly.entity_id
_entity_poly.type
_entity_poly.pdbx_seq_one_letter_code
_entity_poly.pdbx_strand_id
1 'polypeptide(L)'
;MTVSAKLATEEPAPDVAPFSNFAPPIREQSPLRQAITAAYRLPETECLPVLIEAATLPEATREAARKTAKKLIEALRAKHKGDGVEGLVQEYSLSSQEGVALMCLAEALLRIPDTATRDALIRDKIAGGDWKSHIGGGRSMFVNAATWGLVVTGKLTSTVNESGLSAALTKLIARAGEPVIRRGVDMAMRMMGEQFVTGETIDEALKRARTLEAKGFRYSYDMLGEAATTHADAERYYRDYENAIHAIGKASAGRGIYEGPGISIKLSALHPRYSRSQADRVMSELLPKVKALALLSKGYNIGLNIDAEEADRLELSLDLLEELCLDPDLSGWDGIGFVVQAYGKRCPFVLDFIIDLARRSKHRLMVRLVKGAYWDAEIKRAQLEGLEGFPVYTRKIYTDVSYVACAKKLLEATDVVFPQFATHNAQSLATIYHMAGGDFFVGKYEFQCLHGMGEPLYEEVVGAQNLNRPCRIYAPVGTHETLLAYLVRRLLENGANSSFVNKIADPAVPVSELIADPVERVRAMTVVGAQHDKISLPADLFGGARRNSAGVDLSNETALTDLSGQLQASAAKDWIAKPLLADGSERGISRAVLNPADHADVVGHVTELEPEDAPDVMRLASAAAERWATVVPDKRATILERAADLMQSEMPALVGLTIREAGKSAANAVGEIREAIDFLRYYAAQARKVLTPESVPLGPVVCISPWNFPLAIFTGQVAAALVAGNPVVAKPAGNTPLIAAQGVRILHEAGIPRDVLQFAPGSGRMGAALVGAPETAGVMFTGSTEVARLIQAQLAERLSKFGKPIPLIAETGGQNGMIVDSSALAEQVVGDVIASAFDSAGQRCSALRVLCLQEEVADRTLTMLRGALRELSVGKTDRLAVDIGPVIDDNAQRGIDDHIERMRQLGCNVEQLDLPSTAAKGTFVAPTIIELKKLSDLKREVFGPVLHIMRYQRKGLDKLIADINASGYGLTFGLHTRLDDTIAHVTEHVRAGNLYVNRNIIGAVVGVQPFGGRGLSGTGPKAGGPMYLRRLVASSTEALRDASVQTDPAAQQFIAWLQGKDAADAAKQARAVAAQSSLGFNTELQGPVGELNLYALHPRGRILLVPQTPLGLYVQIAAGLATGNSIVIDAASGLQDELRKLPAPVANRISWTKDWAVDGPFAGALIEGDAERIQQAIKVISAIPGPLVLTQAASSEEIAKSADAYCLNWLLEEVTTSINTAAAGGNASLMTIG
;
A
#
# COMPACT_ATOMS: atom_id res chain seq x y z
N MET A 1 -3.67 -18.60 40.81
CA MET A 1 -3.01 -17.76 41.83
C MET A 1 -2.35 -16.61 41.09
N THR A 2 -2.81 -15.40 41.37
CA THR A 2 -2.41 -14.13 40.76
C THR A 2 -1.00 -13.74 41.20
N VAL A 3 -0.04 -13.83 40.29
CA VAL A 3 1.27 -13.18 40.47
C VAL A 3 1.29 -11.95 39.57
N SER A 4 1.00 -10.80 40.19
CA SER A 4 1.23 -9.48 39.63
C SER A 4 2.75 -9.29 39.52
N ALA A 5 3.28 -9.37 38.29
CA ALA A 5 4.61 -8.88 37.99
C ALA A 5 4.54 -7.35 37.95
N LYS A 6 4.81 -6.72 39.10
CA LYS A 6 5.15 -5.30 39.17
C LYS A 6 6.42 -5.09 38.36
N LEU A 7 6.30 -4.46 37.19
CA LEU A 7 7.40 -3.82 36.50
C LEU A 7 8.08 -2.87 37.48
N ALA A 8 9.39 -3.05 37.65
CA ALA A 8 10.22 -2.19 38.48
C ALA A 8 10.13 -0.75 37.96
N THR A 9 9.81 0.17 38.87
CA THR A 9 9.94 1.61 38.67
C THR A 9 11.43 1.94 38.57
N GLU A 10 11.97 2.04 37.35
CA GLU A 10 13.27 2.65 37.12
C GLU A 10 13.21 4.17 37.38
N GLU A 11 14.15 4.66 38.19
CA GLU A 11 14.42 6.09 38.39
C GLU A 11 14.70 6.79 37.05
N PRO A 12 14.40 8.10 36.90
CA PRO A 12 14.58 8.79 35.62
C PRO A 12 16.06 8.83 35.23
N ALA A 13 16.38 8.15 34.12
CA ALA A 13 17.69 8.24 33.48
C ALA A 13 18.04 9.70 33.15
N PRO A 14 19.32 10.11 33.24
CA PRO A 14 19.77 11.45 32.86
C PRO A 14 19.38 11.76 31.40
N ASP A 15 19.11 13.02 31.08
CA ASP A 15 18.67 13.47 29.74
C ASP A 15 19.54 12.85 28.64
N VAL A 16 18.95 11.88 27.96
CA VAL A 16 19.59 11.09 26.92
C VAL A 16 19.66 11.95 25.66
N ALA A 17 20.87 12.13 25.11
CA ALA A 17 21.08 12.91 23.89
C ALA A 17 20.20 12.37 22.74
N PRO A 18 19.60 13.25 21.90
CA PRO A 18 18.73 12.81 20.81
C PRO A 18 19.42 11.76 19.91
N PHE A 19 18.67 10.69 19.59
CA PHE A 19 19.12 9.57 18.74
C PHE A 19 20.28 8.73 19.30
N SER A 20 20.69 8.90 20.56
CA SER A 20 21.77 8.07 21.14
C SER A 20 21.41 6.58 21.23
N ASN A 21 20.10 6.27 21.23
CA ASN A 21 19.56 4.92 21.22
C ASN A 21 18.56 4.71 20.07
N PHE A 22 18.87 5.25 18.87
CA PHE A 22 17.95 5.20 17.75
C PHE A 22 17.63 3.76 17.31
N ALA A 23 18.66 2.99 16.94
CA ALA A 23 18.51 1.61 16.48
C ALA A 23 19.79 0.78 16.75
N PRO A 24 20.22 0.61 18.02
CA PRO A 24 21.37 -0.23 18.30
C PRO A 24 21.17 -1.64 17.70
N PRO A 25 22.22 -2.27 17.16
CA PRO A 25 22.13 -3.66 16.75
C PRO A 25 22.01 -4.55 17.99
N ILE A 26 21.37 -5.72 17.84
CA ILE A 26 21.21 -6.71 18.94
C ILE A 26 22.59 -7.15 19.47
N ARG A 27 23.57 -7.26 18.57
CA ARG A 27 24.97 -7.62 18.86
C ARG A 27 25.93 -6.93 17.88
N GLU A 28 27.22 -6.96 18.20
CA GLU A 28 28.26 -6.57 17.25
C GLU A 28 28.20 -7.44 15.98
N GLN A 29 28.19 -6.81 14.81
CA GLN A 29 28.06 -7.53 13.54
C GLN A 29 29.41 -8.17 13.16
N SER A 30 29.49 -9.50 13.25
CA SER A 30 30.67 -10.26 12.83
C SER A 30 30.95 -10.10 11.33
N PRO A 31 32.17 -10.40 10.83
CA PRO A 31 32.47 -10.33 9.40
C PRO A 31 31.52 -11.17 8.52
N LEU A 32 31.04 -12.32 9.01
CA LEU A 32 30.06 -13.15 8.30
C LEU A 32 28.68 -12.48 8.25
N ARG A 33 28.25 -11.84 9.35
CA ARG A 33 27.01 -11.06 9.38
C ARG A 33 27.08 -9.84 8.46
N GLN A 34 28.20 -9.12 8.47
CA GLN A 34 28.42 -7.99 7.56
C GLN A 34 28.37 -8.41 6.09
N ALA A 35 28.92 -9.59 5.73
CA ALA A 35 28.83 -10.12 4.37
C ALA A 35 27.38 -10.44 3.96
N ILE A 36 26.55 -10.92 4.89
CA ILE A 36 25.11 -11.11 4.67
C ILE A 36 24.44 -9.77 4.40
N THR A 37 24.65 -8.77 5.26
CA THR A 37 24.05 -7.43 5.09
C THR A 37 24.50 -6.76 3.80
N ALA A 38 25.77 -6.90 3.42
CA ALA A 38 26.32 -6.37 2.16
C ALA A 38 25.69 -7.03 0.92
N ALA A 39 25.25 -8.28 1.03
CA ALA A 39 24.62 -9.02 -0.06
C ALA A 39 23.11 -8.79 -0.20
N TYR A 40 22.51 -7.93 0.62
CA TYR A 40 21.05 -7.77 0.71
C TYR A 40 20.43 -7.49 -0.66
N ARG A 41 20.91 -6.46 -1.37
CA ARG A 41 20.31 -6.02 -2.64
C ARG A 41 21.32 -5.92 -3.78
N LEU A 42 22.43 -6.66 -3.70
CA LEU A 42 23.47 -6.71 -4.74
C LEU A 42 22.87 -6.84 -6.15
N PRO A 43 23.44 -6.17 -7.17
CA PRO A 43 23.03 -6.37 -8.55
C PRO A 43 23.08 -7.86 -8.95
N GLU A 44 22.08 -8.32 -9.69
CA GLU A 44 22.02 -9.72 -10.12
C GLU A 44 23.22 -10.10 -11.02
N THR A 45 23.72 -9.15 -11.80
CA THR A 45 24.91 -9.28 -12.63
C THR A 45 26.19 -9.55 -11.83
N GLU A 46 26.21 -9.17 -10.55
CA GLU A 46 27.33 -9.45 -9.64
C GLU A 46 27.14 -10.78 -8.91
N CYS A 47 25.89 -11.13 -8.59
CA CYS A 47 25.55 -12.37 -7.91
C CYS A 47 25.81 -13.62 -8.78
N LEU A 48 25.33 -13.60 -10.03
CA LEU A 48 25.24 -14.81 -10.85
C LEU A 48 26.59 -15.39 -11.30
N PRO A 49 27.63 -14.62 -11.66
CA PRO A 49 28.92 -15.18 -12.04
C PRO A 49 29.53 -16.08 -10.96
N VAL A 50 29.51 -15.62 -9.71
CA VAL A 50 30.04 -16.38 -8.55
C VAL A 50 29.21 -17.65 -8.30
N LEU A 51 27.88 -17.55 -8.42
CA LEU A 51 26.99 -18.69 -8.26
C LEU A 51 27.14 -19.72 -9.37
N ILE A 52 27.36 -19.29 -10.62
CA ILE A 52 27.61 -20.20 -11.74
C ILE A 52 28.88 -20.99 -11.52
N GLU A 53 29.97 -20.33 -11.10
CA GLU A 53 31.21 -21.02 -10.76
C GLU A 53 31.00 -22.06 -9.66
N ALA A 54 30.34 -21.65 -8.56
CA ALA A 54 30.02 -22.55 -7.46
C ALA A 54 29.12 -23.74 -7.90
N ALA A 55 28.11 -23.49 -8.73
CA ALA A 55 27.18 -24.50 -9.23
C ALA A 55 27.72 -25.39 -10.36
N THR A 56 28.91 -25.09 -10.90
CA THR A 56 29.47 -25.84 -12.03
C THR A 56 29.82 -27.28 -11.62
N LEU A 57 29.37 -28.24 -12.43
CA LEU A 57 29.60 -29.67 -12.24
C LEU A 57 30.32 -30.31 -13.45
N PRO A 58 31.11 -31.37 -13.24
CA PRO A 58 31.71 -32.14 -14.34
C PRO A 58 30.65 -32.61 -15.34
N GLU A 59 31.00 -32.67 -16.64
CA GLU A 59 30.05 -33.10 -17.70
C GLU A 59 29.46 -34.49 -17.42
N ALA A 60 30.28 -35.43 -16.93
CA ALA A 60 29.79 -36.77 -16.59
C ALA A 60 28.67 -36.74 -15.53
N THR A 61 28.80 -35.89 -14.51
CA THR A 61 27.77 -35.68 -13.47
C THR A 61 26.52 -35.03 -14.07
N ARG A 62 26.68 -34.04 -14.95
CA ARG A 62 25.56 -33.36 -15.62
C ARG A 62 24.78 -34.31 -16.52
N GLU A 63 25.45 -35.13 -17.31
CA GLU A 63 24.81 -36.15 -18.15
C GLU A 63 24.04 -37.19 -17.31
N ALA A 64 24.64 -37.65 -16.20
CA ALA A 64 23.98 -38.59 -15.29
C ALA A 64 22.73 -37.97 -14.62
N ALA A 65 22.82 -36.69 -14.23
CA ALA A 65 21.70 -35.92 -13.72
C ALA A 65 20.58 -35.76 -14.75
N ARG A 66 20.89 -35.41 -16.01
CA ARG A 66 19.90 -35.32 -17.09
C ARG A 66 19.18 -36.64 -17.33
N LYS A 67 19.91 -37.76 -17.37
CA LYS A 67 19.32 -39.11 -17.51
C LYS A 67 18.39 -39.46 -16.36
N THR A 68 18.79 -39.13 -15.13
CA THR A 68 17.98 -39.39 -13.93
C THR A 68 16.74 -38.51 -13.89
N ALA A 69 16.88 -37.22 -14.14
CA ALA A 69 15.75 -36.28 -14.23
C ALA A 69 14.74 -36.73 -15.29
N LYS A 70 15.22 -37.15 -16.47
CA LYS A 70 14.38 -37.69 -17.54
C LYS A 70 13.58 -38.92 -17.07
N LYS A 71 14.23 -39.90 -16.44
CA LYS A 71 13.57 -41.09 -15.89
C LYS A 71 12.47 -40.72 -14.88
N LEU A 72 12.77 -39.81 -13.96
CA LEU A 72 11.81 -39.35 -12.95
C LEU A 72 10.60 -38.65 -13.58
N ILE A 73 10.83 -37.79 -14.57
CA ILE A 73 9.76 -37.08 -15.28
C ILE A 73 8.88 -38.04 -16.09
N GLU A 74 9.48 -39.02 -16.76
CA GLU A 74 8.74 -40.05 -17.52
C GLU A 74 7.87 -40.90 -16.58
N ALA A 75 8.40 -41.30 -15.41
CA ALA A 75 7.64 -42.03 -14.40
C ALA A 75 6.47 -41.19 -13.84
N LEU A 76 6.70 -39.91 -13.55
CA LEU A 76 5.67 -38.96 -13.10
C LEU A 76 4.54 -38.82 -14.13
N ARG A 77 4.89 -38.62 -15.41
CA ARG A 77 3.90 -38.52 -16.50
C ARG A 77 3.12 -39.83 -16.71
N ALA A 78 3.73 -40.98 -16.46
CA ALA A 78 3.09 -42.29 -16.62
C ALA A 78 2.11 -42.64 -15.48
N LYS A 79 2.36 -42.17 -14.26
CA LYS A 79 1.54 -42.47 -13.07
C LYS A 79 0.28 -41.61 -12.94
N HIS A 80 0.14 -40.55 -13.73
CA HIS A 80 -1.00 -39.64 -13.61
C HIS A 80 -2.30 -40.32 -14.10
N LYS A 81 -3.03 -40.97 -13.18
CA LYS A 81 -4.41 -41.46 -13.37
C LYS A 81 -5.29 -40.83 -12.28
N GLY A 82 -6.39 -40.20 -12.68
CA GLY A 82 -7.27 -39.45 -11.79
C GLY A 82 -8.28 -40.34 -11.06
N ASP A 83 -8.45 -40.07 -9.76
CA ASP A 83 -9.41 -40.75 -8.87
C ASP A 83 -10.17 -39.74 -7.98
N GLY A 84 -10.11 -38.45 -8.33
CA GLY A 84 -10.68 -37.33 -7.57
C GLY A 84 -11.89 -36.71 -8.25
N VAL A 85 -11.81 -35.40 -8.55
CA VAL A 85 -12.93 -34.64 -9.12
C VAL A 85 -13.36 -35.10 -10.52
N GLU A 86 -12.55 -35.92 -11.20
CA GLU A 86 -12.98 -36.70 -12.38
C GLU A 86 -14.26 -37.52 -12.13
N GLY A 87 -14.49 -38.03 -10.91
CA GLY A 87 -15.72 -38.74 -10.54
C GLY A 87 -16.96 -37.84 -10.44
N LEU A 88 -16.81 -36.60 -9.97
CA LEU A 88 -17.89 -35.59 -9.92
C LEU A 88 -18.24 -35.10 -11.33
N VAL A 89 -17.22 -34.92 -12.18
CA VAL A 89 -17.36 -34.57 -13.60
C VAL A 89 -18.14 -35.65 -14.35
N GLN A 90 -17.89 -36.93 -14.06
CA GLN A 90 -18.62 -38.04 -14.65
C GLN A 90 -20.06 -38.17 -14.12
N GLU A 91 -20.27 -38.06 -12.80
CA GLU A 91 -21.59 -38.23 -12.16
C GLU A 91 -22.61 -37.19 -12.62
N TYR A 92 -22.17 -35.96 -12.86
CA TYR A 92 -23.03 -34.84 -13.27
C TYR A 92 -22.85 -34.42 -14.73
N SER A 93 -22.07 -35.19 -15.51
CA SER A 93 -21.73 -34.87 -16.91
C SER A 93 -21.25 -33.41 -17.05
N LEU A 94 -20.41 -32.98 -16.11
CA LEU A 94 -19.81 -31.65 -16.13
C LEU A 94 -18.82 -31.57 -17.28
N SER A 95 -18.76 -30.44 -17.96
CA SER A 95 -17.56 -30.17 -18.77
C SER A 95 -16.36 -29.90 -17.85
N SER A 96 -15.16 -30.10 -18.37
CA SER A 96 -13.92 -29.71 -17.72
C SER A 96 -13.93 -28.28 -17.18
N GLN A 97 -14.52 -27.33 -17.91
CA GLN A 97 -14.64 -25.95 -17.46
C GLN A 97 -15.72 -25.74 -16.38
N GLU A 98 -16.79 -26.54 -16.40
CA GLU A 98 -17.85 -26.51 -15.39
C GLU A 98 -17.33 -26.97 -14.02
N GLY A 99 -16.51 -28.03 -13.98
CA GLY A 99 -15.91 -28.52 -12.73
C GLY A 99 -14.91 -27.55 -12.11
N VAL A 100 -14.10 -26.87 -12.93
CA VAL A 100 -13.12 -25.86 -12.47
C VAL A 100 -13.80 -24.67 -11.82
N ALA A 101 -14.81 -24.13 -12.49
CA ALA A 101 -15.53 -22.98 -11.97
C ALA A 101 -16.31 -23.31 -10.69
N LEU A 102 -16.84 -24.54 -10.58
CA LEU A 102 -17.51 -25.03 -9.38
C LEU A 102 -16.59 -25.08 -8.16
N MET A 103 -15.34 -25.52 -8.33
CA MET A 103 -14.38 -25.61 -7.23
C MET A 103 -13.88 -24.24 -6.78
N CYS A 104 -13.64 -23.30 -7.70
CA CYS A 104 -13.34 -21.91 -7.36
C CYS A 104 -14.47 -21.27 -6.53
N LEU A 105 -15.72 -21.50 -6.91
CA LEU A 105 -16.89 -21.00 -6.18
C LEU A 105 -17.00 -21.64 -4.80
N ALA A 106 -16.78 -22.95 -4.69
CA ALA A 106 -16.85 -23.68 -3.43
C ALA A 106 -15.82 -23.20 -2.40
N GLU A 107 -14.58 -22.95 -2.83
CA GLU A 107 -13.53 -22.39 -1.97
C GLU A 107 -13.92 -21.00 -1.43
N ALA A 108 -14.44 -20.13 -2.31
CA ALA A 108 -14.84 -18.78 -1.95
C ALA A 108 -16.02 -18.77 -0.96
N LEU A 109 -16.98 -19.68 -1.13
CA LEU A 109 -18.13 -19.82 -0.24
C LEU A 109 -17.76 -20.29 1.17
N LEU A 110 -16.70 -21.09 1.31
CA LEU A 110 -16.26 -21.62 2.61
C LEU A 110 -15.57 -20.58 3.50
N ARG A 111 -15.15 -19.44 2.91
CA ARG A 111 -14.51 -18.33 3.62
C ARG A 111 -15.51 -17.34 4.23
N ILE A 112 -16.78 -17.42 3.85
CA ILE A 112 -17.80 -16.44 4.24
C ILE A 112 -18.72 -17.06 5.30
N PRO A 113 -18.74 -16.54 6.53
CA PRO A 113 -19.46 -17.16 7.64
C PRO A 113 -20.98 -16.99 7.55
N ASP A 114 -21.48 -15.92 6.93
CA ASP A 114 -22.91 -15.60 6.90
C ASP A 114 -23.57 -15.92 5.55
N THR A 115 -24.86 -16.26 5.61
CA THR A 115 -25.62 -16.70 4.43
C THR A 115 -25.89 -15.55 3.45
N ALA A 116 -26.15 -14.32 3.93
CA ALA A 116 -26.50 -13.21 3.05
C ALA A 116 -25.35 -12.80 2.13
N THR A 117 -24.12 -12.84 2.65
CA THR A 117 -22.89 -12.53 1.90
C THR A 117 -22.48 -13.69 1.01
N ARG A 118 -22.67 -14.94 1.43
CA ARG A 118 -22.56 -16.10 0.52
C ARG A 118 -23.55 -16.00 -0.64
N ASP A 119 -24.80 -15.65 -0.36
CA ASP A 119 -25.82 -15.46 -1.41
C ASP A 119 -25.49 -14.26 -2.30
N ALA A 120 -24.86 -13.20 -1.76
CA ALA A 120 -24.36 -12.08 -2.54
C ALA A 120 -23.22 -12.51 -3.45
N LEU A 121 -22.24 -13.28 -2.96
CA LEU A 121 -21.19 -13.88 -3.79
C LEU A 121 -21.77 -14.79 -4.87
N ILE A 122 -22.76 -15.62 -4.52
CA ILE A 122 -23.49 -16.44 -5.50
C ILE A 122 -24.12 -15.51 -6.53
N ARG A 123 -24.92 -14.51 -6.15
CA ARG A 123 -25.57 -13.60 -7.11
C ARG A 123 -24.58 -12.84 -8.01
N ASP A 124 -23.56 -12.21 -7.41
CA ASP A 124 -22.45 -11.49 -8.07
C ASP A 124 -21.82 -12.37 -9.15
N LYS A 125 -21.67 -13.66 -8.86
CA LYS A 125 -20.94 -14.58 -9.73
C LYS A 125 -21.83 -15.48 -10.59
N ILE A 126 -23.14 -15.52 -10.37
CA ILE A 126 -24.05 -16.56 -10.93
C ILE A 126 -25.34 -16.00 -11.56
N ALA A 127 -25.95 -14.92 -11.04
CA ALA A 127 -27.36 -14.62 -11.33
C ALA A 127 -27.62 -13.61 -12.48
N GLY A 128 -26.61 -12.90 -12.98
CA GLY A 128 -26.76 -11.94 -14.08
C GLY A 128 -26.35 -12.53 -15.43
N GLY A 129 -27.31 -12.96 -16.25
CA GLY A 129 -27.11 -13.57 -17.57
C GLY A 129 -26.40 -12.73 -18.66
N ASP A 130 -25.76 -11.60 -18.31
CA ASP A 130 -24.93 -10.79 -19.23
C ASP A 130 -23.67 -10.20 -18.55
N TRP A 131 -22.86 -11.06 -17.95
CA TRP A 131 -21.60 -10.73 -17.29
C TRP A 131 -20.50 -10.22 -18.23
N LYS A 132 -20.66 -10.32 -19.57
CA LYS A 132 -19.68 -9.78 -20.55
C LYS A 132 -19.56 -8.26 -20.50
N SER A 133 -20.61 -7.57 -20.06
CA SER A 133 -20.63 -6.11 -19.90
C SER A 133 -19.88 -5.62 -18.65
N HIS A 134 -19.44 -6.53 -17.76
CA HIS A 134 -18.80 -6.20 -16.47
C HIS A 134 -17.31 -6.58 -16.39
N ILE A 135 -16.71 -7.06 -17.49
CA ILE A 135 -15.27 -7.43 -17.59
C ILE A 135 -14.43 -6.24 -18.10
N GLY A 136 -14.76 -5.04 -17.66
CA GLY A 136 -13.92 -3.85 -17.82
C GLY A 136 -12.96 -3.72 -16.64
N GLY A 137 -12.07 -4.70 -16.42
CA GLY A 137 -11.09 -4.65 -15.34
C GLY A 137 -10.54 -6.03 -15.01
N GLY A 138 -9.23 -6.24 -15.19
CA GLY A 138 -8.53 -7.53 -15.18
C GLY A 138 -8.44 -8.30 -13.85
N ARG A 139 -9.55 -8.49 -13.12
CA ARG A 139 -9.62 -9.40 -11.95
C ARG A 139 -10.49 -10.62 -12.23
N SER A 140 -9.92 -11.78 -11.95
CA SER A 140 -10.45 -13.08 -12.36
C SER A 140 -10.87 -13.93 -11.16
N MET A 141 -12.09 -14.48 -11.16
CA MET A 141 -12.49 -15.59 -10.25
C MET A 141 -11.60 -16.84 -10.45
N PHE A 142 -10.90 -16.86 -11.58
CA PHE A 142 -10.18 -18.00 -12.11
C PHE A 142 -8.67 -17.83 -11.94
N VAL A 143 -8.19 -16.99 -11.01
CA VAL A 143 -6.77 -16.93 -10.62
C VAL A 143 -6.25 -18.34 -10.30
N ASN A 144 -7.06 -19.12 -9.59
CA ASN A 144 -6.77 -20.50 -9.25
C ASN A 144 -7.36 -21.52 -10.24
N ALA A 145 -7.96 -21.09 -11.35
CA ALA A 145 -8.56 -22.00 -12.32
C ALA A 145 -7.54 -22.81 -13.12
N ALA A 146 -6.29 -22.36 -13.21
CA ALA A 146 -5.22 -23.20 -13.72
C ALA A 146 -4.96 -24.39 -12.77
N THR A 147 -4.98 -24.12 -11.46
CA THR A 147 -4.84 -25.12 -10.39
C THR A 147 -6.05 -26.06 -10.33
N TRP A 148 -7.26 -25.52 -10.29
CA TRP A 148 -8.48 -26.32 -10.33
C TRP A 148 -8.65 -27.01 -11.69
N GLY A 149 -8.17 -26.42 -12.79
CA GLY A 149 -8.10 -27.00 -14.14
C GLY A 149 -7.23 -28.23 -14.21
N LEU A 150 -6.06 -28.17 -13.58
CA LEU A 150 -5.19 -29.32 -13.38
C LEU A 150 -5.90 -30.42 -12.60
N VAL A 151 -6.53 -30.05 -11.48
CA VAL A 151 -7.22 -30.96 -10.56
C VAL A 151 -8.47 -31.62 -11.19
N VAL A 152 -9.22 -30.89 -12.00
CA VAL A 152 -10.51 -31.34 -12.58
C VAL A 152 -10.34 -32.12 -13.88
N THR A 153 -9.32 -31.80 -14.69
CA THR A 153 -9.26 -32.21 -16.10
C THR A 153 -8.05 -33.09 -16.44
N GLY A 154 -7.08 -33.19 -15.52
CA GLY A 154 -5.80 -33.86 -15.76
C GLY A 154 -4.98 -33.27 -16.92
N LYS A 155 -5.39 -32.11 -17.47
CA LYS A 155 -4.78 -31.45 -18.62
C LYS A 155 -4.61 -29.96 -18.34
N LEU A 156 -3.50 -29.41 -18.81
CA LEU A 156 -3.23 -27.99 -18.65
C LEU A 156 -3.90 -27.17 -19.77
N THR A 157 -4.65 -26.14 -19.42
CA THR A 157 -5.09 -25.10 -20.37
C THR A 157 -4.20 -23.88 -20.20
N SER A 158 -3.31 -23.65 -21.17
CA SER A 158 -2.30 -22.57 -21.18
C SER A 158 -2.86 -21.15 -21.23
N THR A 159 -4.17 -21.01 -21.45
CA THR A 159 -4.92 -19.78 -21.31
C THR A 159 -6.19 -20.09 -20.53
N VAL A 160 -6.36 -19.47 -19.36
CA VAL A 160 -7.63 -19.50 -18.64
C VAL A 160 -8.60 -18.68 -19.48
N ASN A 161 -9.44 -19.35 -20.28
CA ASN A 161 -10.54 -18.67 -20.96
C ASN A 161 -11.62 -18.35 -19.92
N GLU A 162 -11.43 -17.25 -19.20
CA GLU A 162 -12.35 -16.74 -18.17
C GLU A 162 -13.77 -16.59 -18.72
N SER A 163 -13.86 -16.20 -19.99
CA SER A 163 -15.14 -16.09 -20.67
C SER A 163 -15.81 -17.44 -20.93
N GLY A 164 -15.02 -18.49 -21.14
CA GLY A 164 -15.49 -19.87 -21.26
C GLY A 164 -15.89 -20.47 -19.91
N LEU A 165 -15.08 -20.25 -18.86
CA LEU A 165 -15.33 -20.79 -17.51
C LEU A 165 -16.57 -20.17 -16.88
N SER A 166 -16.79 -18.87 -17.08
CA SER A 166 -18.00 -18.18 -16.64
C SER A 166 -19.25 -18.66 -17.40
N ALA A 167 -19.16 -18.84 -18.73
CA ALA A 167 -20.24 -19.42 -19.52
C ALA A 167 -20.55 -20.87 -19.11
N ALA A 168 -19.52 -21.65 -18.79
CA ALA A 168 -19.63 -23.01 -18.27
C ALA A 168 -20.36 -23.04 -16.93
N LEU A 169 -19.93 -22.23 -15.95
CA LEU A 169 -20.60 -22.12 -14.65
C LEU A 169 -22.08 -21.72 -14.78
N THR A 170 -22.36 -20.72 -15.63
CA THR A 170 -23.72 -20.27 -15.93
C THR A 170 -24.59 -21.40 -16.50
N LYS A 171 -24.05 -22.16 -17.46
CA LYS A 171 -24.73 -23.29 -18.09
C LYS A 171 -24.95 -24.46 -17.13
N LEU A 172 -23.95 -24.75 -16.29
CA LEU A 172 -24.05 -25.77 -15.24
C LEU A 172 -25.19 -25.45 -14.28
N ILE A 173 -25.24 -24.21 -13.79
CA ILE A 173 -26.20 -23.80 -12.78
C ILE A 173 -27.61 -23.76 -13.36
N ALA A 174 -27.77 -23.25 -14.59
CA ALA A 174 -29.05 -23.31 -15.31
C ALA A 174 -29.53 -24.76 -15.56
N ARG A 175 -28.59 -25.71 -15.74
CA ARG A 175 -28.90 -27.13 -16.00
C ARG A 175 -29.18 -27.93 -14.73
N ALA A 176 -28.46 -27.67 -13.63
CA ALA A 176 -28.37 -28.59 -12.50
C ALA A 176 -28.74 -28.00 -11.12
N GLY A 177 -28.92 -26.68 -11.03
CA GLY A 177 -29.43 -26.00 -9.83
C GLY A 177 -28.56 -26.07 -8.57
N GLU A 178 -29.11 -25.59 -7.45
CA GLU A 178 -28.50 -25.52 -6.12
C GLU A 178 -27.90 -26.85 -5.59
N PRO A 179 -28.48 -28.05 -5.85
CA PRO A 179 -27.93 -29.32 -5.34
C PRO A 179 -26.51 -29.66 -5.83
N VAL A 180 -26.13 -29.25 -7.05
CA VAL A 180 -24.78 -29.47 -7.58
C VAL A 180 -23.77 -28.53 -6.94
N ILE A 181 -24.16 -27.28 -6.65
CA ILE A 181 -23.31 -26.33 -5.94
C ILE A 181 -22.99 -26.85 -4.54
N ARG A 182 -24.01 -27.36 -3.83
CA ARG A 182 -23.86 -27.93 -2.49
C ARG A 182 -22.92 -29.15 -2.47
N ARG A 183 -23.06 -30.10 -3.41
CA ARG A 183 -22.12 -31.23 -3.53
C ARG A 183 -20.72 -30.82 -3.97
N GLY A 184 -20.58 -29.77 -4.79
CA GLY A 184 -19.28 -29.18 -5.14
C GLY A 184 -18.57 -28.59 -3.92
N VAL A 185 -19.33 -27.91 -3.04
CA VAL A 185 -18.84 -27.42 -1.74
C VAL A 185 -18.41 -28.58 -0.83
N ASP A 186 -19.24 -29.62 -0.70
CA ASP A 186 -18.90 -30.80 0.12
C ASP A 186 -17.63 -31.52 -0.39
N MET A 187 -17.44 -31.59 -1.71
CA MET A 187 -16.21 -32.14 -2.31
C MET A 187 -14.99 -31.26 -2.05
N ALA A 188 -15.12 -29.93 -2.21
CA ALA A 188 -14.05 -28.99 -1.90
C ALA A 188 -13.63 -29.09 -0.43
N MET A 189 -14.59 -29.24 0.49
CA MET A 189 -14.31 -29.50 1.90
C MET A 189 -13.52 -30.80 2.10
N ARG A 190 -13.94 -31.90 1.46
CA ARG A 190 -13.23 -33.19 1.57
C ARG A 190 -11.81 -33.13 1.00
N MET A 191 -11.63 -32.45 -0.14
CA MET A 191 -10.31 -32.25 -0.74
C MET A 191 -9.40 -31.40 0.15
N MET A 192 -9.95 -30.35 0.78
CA MET A 192 -9.21 -29.53 1.74
C MET A 192 -8.79 -30.32 2.98
N GLY A 193 -9.64 -31.19 3.53
CA GLY A 193 -9.35 -31.99 4.73
C GLY A 193 -8.41 -33.20 4.54
N GLU A 194 -8.09 -33.59 3.30
CA GLU A 194 -7.27 -34.79 3.01
C GLU A 194 -6.05 -34.52 2.11
N GLN A 195 -6.16 -33.61 1.13
CA GLN A 195 -5.07 -33.32 0.20
C GLN A 195 -4.19 -32.15 0.63
N PHE A 196 -4.78 -31.10 1.20
CA PHE A 196 -4.04 -29.87 1.56
C PHE A 196 -3.58 -29.83 3.02
N VAL A 197 -4.24 -30.58 3.90
CA VAL A 197 -3.72 -30.91 5.23
C VAL A 197 -3.55 -32.42 5.36
N THR A 198 -2.54 -32.84 6.10
CA THR A 198 -2.38 -34.25 6.45
C THR A 198 -3.45 -34.68 7.45
N GLY A 199 -3.95 -33.78 8.30
CA GLY A 199 -5.11 -33.98 9.18
C GLY A 199 -5.56 -32.67 9.83
N GLU A 200 -6.78 -32.63 10.37
CA GLU A 200 -7.28 -31.44 11.07
C GLU A 200 -6.58 -31.23 12.42
N THR A 201 -6.10 -32.33 13.02
CA THR A 201 -5.37 -32.37 14.29
C THR A 201 -4.06 -33.13 14.15
N ILE A 202 -3.12 -32.87 15.06
CA ILE A 202 -1.81 -33.54 15.04
C ILE A 202 -1.94 -35.06 15.21
N ASP A 203 -2.87 -35.53 16.03
CA ASP A 203 -3.10 -36.97 16.24
C ASP A 203 -3.59 -37.67 14.97
N GLU A 204 -4.48 -37.01 14.22
CA GLU A 204 -4.93 -37.51 12.93
C GLU A 204 -3.80 -37.54 11.90
N ALA A 205 -3.02 -36.47 11.82
CA ALA A 205 -1.88 -36.38 10.91
C ALA A 205 -0.83 -37.46 11.20
N LEU A 206 -0.53 -37.72 12.49
CA LEU A 206 0.37 -38.80 12.93
C LEU A 206 -0.17 -40.19 12.56
N LYS A 207 -1.48 -40.41 12.66
CA LYS A 207 -2.11 -41.68 12.27
C LYS A 207 -1.96 -41.94 10.77
N ARG A 208 -2.22 -40.93 9.94
CA ARG A 208 -2.14 -41.00 8.47
C ARG A 208 -0.70 -41.14 7.97
N ALA A 209 0.27 -40.55 8.68
CA ALA A 209 1.70 -40.60 8.33
C ALA A 209 2.31 -42.02 8.30
N ARG A 210 1.81 -42.95 9.13
CA ARG A 210 2.39 -44.30 9.29
C ARG A 210 2.60 -45.07 7.98
N THR A 211 1.69 -44.89 7.02
CA THR A 211 1.72 -45.60 5.74
C THR A 211 2.97 -45.26 4.91
N LEU A 212 3.33 -43.98 4.82
CA LEU A 212 4.53 -43.56 4.09
C LEU A 212 5.79 -43.69 4.93
N GLU A 213 5.71 -43.55 6.26
CA GLU A 213 6.83 -43.86 7.15
C GLU A 213 7.33 -45.30 6.96
N ALA A 214 6.41 -46.26 6.82
CA ALA A 214 6.73 -47.67 6.55
C ALA A 214 7.45 -47.88 5.20
N LYS A 215 7.28 -46.97 4.25
CA LYS A 215 8.00 -46.96 2.95
C LYS A 215 9.37 -46.26 3.03
N GLY A 216 9.72 -45.65 4.15
CA GLY A 216 10.97 -44.92 4.34
C GLY A 216 10.86 -43.39 4.30
N PHE A 217 9.66 -42.83 4.17
CA PHE A 217 9.45 -41.38 4.33
C PHE A 217 9.57 -40.96 5.80
N ARG A 218 9.72 -39.66 6.02
CA ARG A 218 9.75 -39.00 7.33
C ARG A 218 8.75 -37.84 7.32
N TYR A 219 8.49 -37.22 8.46
CA TYR A 219 7.59 -36.07 8.55
C TYR A 219 8.19 -34.87 9.29
N SER A 220 7.78 -33.66 8.90
CA SER A 220 7.93 -32.40 9.60
C SER A 220 6.56 -31.73 9.60
N TYR A 221 5.93 -31.62 10.77
CA TYR A 221 4.57 -31.09 10.84
C TYR A 221 4.57 -29.56 10.86
N ASP A 222 3.71 -28.95 10.05
CA ASP A 222 3.47 -27.51 9.98
C ASP A 222 2.10 -27.20 10.56
N MET A 223 2.05 -26.54 11.71
CA MET A 223 0.80 -26.27 12.42
C MET A 223 0.02 -25.08 11.83
N LEU A 224 0.41 -24.57 10.66
CA LEU A 224 -0.22 -23.49 9.90
C LEU A 224 -0.34 -22.13 10.64
N GLY A 225 0.16 -22.02 11.87
CA GLY A 225 0.22 -20.76 12.60
C GLY A 225 1.24 -19.81 12.00
N GLU A 226 0.82 -18.58 11.72
CA GLU A 226 1.66 -17.47 11.26
C GLU A 226 1.05 -16.11 11.62
N ALA A 227 1.87 -15.06 11.53
CA ALA A 227 1.45 -13.66 11.60
C ALA A 227 0.49 -13.36 12.76
N ALA A 228 0.93 -13.67 13.99
CA ALA A 228 0.19 -13.30 15.19
C ALA A 228 -0.12 -11.80 15.16
N THR A 229 -1.40 -11.44 15.35
CA THR A 229 -1.82 -10.02 15.35
C THR A 229 -1.90 -9.49 16.77
N THR A 230 -2.09 -10.37 17.75
CA THR A 230 -2.23 -10.04 19.17
C THR A 230 -1.33 -10.92 20.04
N HIS A 231 -1.05 -10.50 21.27
CA HIS A 231 -0.41 -11.38 22.27
C HIS A 231 -1.17 -12.70 22.48
N ALA A 232 -2.51 -12.65 22.44
CA ALA A 232 -3.34 -13.84 22.61
C ALA A 232 -3.19 -14.85 21.46
N ASP A 233 -3.05 -14.36 20.22
CA ASP A 233 -2.73 -15.23 19.08
C ASP A 233 -1.37 -15.89 19.27
N ALA A 234 -0.38 -15.11 19.70
CA ALA A 234 0.98 -15.61 19.93
C ALA A 234 1.03 -16.67 21.04
N GLU A 235 0.26 -16.50 22.11
CA GLU A 235 0.15 -17.51 23.17
C GLU A 235 -0.61 -18.74 22.70
N ARG A 236 -1.70 -18.58 21.92
CA ARG A 236 -2.42 -19.72 21.32
C ARG A 236 -1.48 -20.56 20.45
N TYR A 237 -0.79 -19.93 19.50
CA TYR A 237 0.15 -20.65 18.62
C TYR A 237 1.30 -21.29 19.39
N TYR A 238 1.83 -20.63 20.43
CA TYR A 238 2.83 -21.24 21.31
C TYR A 238 2.32 -22.55 21.93
N ARG A 239 1.09 -22.56 22.46
CA ARG A 239 0.46 -23.77 23.03
C ARG A 239 0.17 -24.83 21.97
N ASP A 240 -0.25 -24.43 20.78
CA ASP A 240 -0.47 -25.36 19.67
C ASP A 240 0.84 -26.07 19.28
N TYR A 241 1.96 -25.35 19.21
CA TYR A 241 3.27 -25.94 19.00
C TYR A 241 3.72 -26.84 20.16
N GLU A 242 3.54 -26.41 21.41
CA GLU A 242 3.87 -27.21 22.60
C GLU A 242 3.12 -28.56 22.59
N ASN A 243 1.81 -28.52 22.35
CA ASN A 243 0.96 -29.70 22.25
C ASN A 243 1.38 -30.62 21.09
N ALA A 244 1.67 -30.04 19.92
CA ALA A 244 2.15 -30.79 18.78
C ALA A 244 3.50 -31.47 19.06
N ILE A 245 4.45 -30.78 19.68
CA ILE A 245 5.76 -31.34 20.06
C ILE A 245 5.58 -32.54 20.99
N HIS A 246 4.69 -32.46 21.98
CA HIS A 246 4.41 -33.60 22.85
C HIS A 246 3.83 -34.80 22.07
N ALA A 247 2.89 -34.59 21.16
CA ALA A 247 2.30 -35.66 20.36
C ALA A 247 3.33 -36.30 19.41
N ILE A 248 4.07 -35.45 18.69
CA ILE A 248 5.14 -35.86 17.75
C ILE A 248 6.25 -36.60 18.51
N GLY A 249 6.68 -36.09 19.66
CA GLY A 249 7.72 -36.69 20.48
C GLY A 249 7.35 -38.08 21.00
N LYS A 250 6.11 -38.26 21.47
CA LYS A 250 5.58 -39.58 21.87
C LYS A 250 5.52 -40.54 20.68
N ALA A 251 5.06 -40.07 19.52
CA ALA A 251 4.99 -40.87 18.31
C ALA A 251 6.37 -41.19 17.72
N SER A 252 7.36 -40.32 17.92
CA SER A 252 8.75 -40.53 17.52
C SER A 252 9.34 -41.76 18.21
N ALA A 253 8.99 -41.99 19.49
CA ALA A 253 9.38 -43.17 20.27
C ALA A 253 10.90 -43.44 20.25
N GLY A 254 11.71 -42.38 20.29
CA GLY A 254 13.17 -42.48 20.33
C GLY A 254 13.85 -42.71 18.97
N ARG A 255 13.12 -42.63 17.85
CA ARG A 255 13.70 -42.72 16.48
C ARG A 255 14.68 -41.58 16.14
N GLY A 256 14.76 -40.55 16.98
CA GLY A 256 15.70 -39.44 16.83
C GLY A 256 15.32 -38.46 15.71
N ILE A 257 16.20 -37.50 15.45
CA ILE A 257 15.93 -36.36 14.56
C ILE A 257 15.94 -36.71 13.06
N TYR A 258 16.62 -37.78 12.67
CA TYR A 258 16.74 -38.20 11.26
C TYR A 258 15.64 -39.20 10.87
N GLU A 259 15.44 -40.25 11.68
CA GLU A 259 14.43 -41.28 11.38
C GLU A 259 13.05 -40.99 11.96
N GLY A 260 12.99 -40.20 13.02
CA GLY A 260 11.74 -39.75 13.61
C GLY A 260 11.14 -38.53 12.88
N PRO A 261 9.89 -38.17 13.22
CA PRO A 261 9.28 -36.93 12.79
C PRO A 261 9.86 -35.71 13.50
N GLY A 262 9.63 -34.53 12.94
CA GLY A 262 9.92 -33.24 13.56
C GLY A 262 8.77 -32.26 13.40
N ILE A 263 9.00 -31.01 13.81
CA ILE A 263 8.04 -29.90 13.68
C ILE A 263 8.68 -28.70 12.98
N SER A 264 7.87 -27.91 12.28
CA SER A 264 8.22 -26.61 11.73
C SER A 264 7.45 -25.51 12.45
N ILE A 265 8.14 -24.45 12.86
CA ILE A 265 7.56 -23.27 13.50
C ILE A 265 7.83 -22.02 12.67
N LYS A 266 6.96 -21.03 12.75
CA LYS A 266 7.17 -19.68 12.19
C LYS A 266 7.32 -18.69 13.33
N LEU A 267 8.33 -17.81 13.25
CA LEU A 267 8.63 -16.87 14.33
C LEU A 267 7.54 -15.81 14.45
N SER A 268 6.95 -15.39 13.33
CA SER A 268 5.79 -14.47 13.33
C SER A 268 4.56 -15.01 14.06
N ALA A 269 4.43 -16.34 14.23
CA ALA A 269 3.36 -16.93 15.01
C ALA A 269 3.56 -16.77 16.52
N LEU A 270 4.80 -16.55 16.98
CA LEU A 270 5.16 -16.56 18.40
C LEU A 270 5.25 -15.16 19.02
N HIS A 271 5.14 -14.11 18.21
CA HIS A 271 5.17 -12.74 18.69
C HIS A 271 4.44 -11.79 17.73
N PRO A 272 3.54 -10.92 18.21
CA PRO A 272 2.75 -10.05 17.34
C PRO A 272 3.57 -8.94 16.68
N ARG A 273 4.75 -8.63 17.23
CA ARG A 273 5.65 -7.59 16.74
C ARG A 273 7.01 -8.16 16.33
N TYR A 274 7.00 -9.22 15.53
CA TYR A 274 8.23 -9.82 15.00
C TYR A 274 8.78 -8.98 13.83
N SER A 275 9.57 -7.95 14.16
CA SER A 275 10.21 -7.03 13.21
C SER A 275 11.50 -6.44 13.78
N ARG A 276 12.40 -5.96 12.90
CA ARG A 276 13.67 -5.33 13.31
C ARG A 276 13.48 -4.09 14.19
N SER A 277 12.41 -3.33 13.96
CA SER A 277 12.06 -2.17 14.79
C SER A 277 11.76 -2.54 16.25
N GLN A 278 11.36 -3.78 16.52
CA GLN A 278 10.99 -4.27 17.84
C GLN A 278 11.98 -5.34 18.33
N ALA A 279 13.23 -5.23 17.91
CA ALA A 279 14.31 -6.19 18.20
C ALA A 279 14.43 -6.52 19.70
N ASP A 280 14.41 -5.51 20.58
CA ASP A 280 14.52 -5.73 22.04
C ASP A 280 13.37 -6.60 22.58
N ARG A 281 12.13 -6.34 22.13
CA ARG A 281 10.96 -7.16 22.48
C ARG A 281 11.07 -8.57 21.91
N VAL A 282 11.54 -8.71 20.68
CA VAL A 282 11.76 -10.03 20.07
C VAL A 282 12.77 -10.84 20.90
N MET A 283 13.91 -10.25 21.28
CA MET A 283 14.93 -10.96 22.05
C MET A 283 14.50 -11.24 23.49
N SER A 284 13.65 -10.41 24.10
CA SER A 284 13.20 -10.60 25.49
C SER A 284 11.90 -11.40 25.65
N GLU A 285 11.01 -11.39 24.66
CA GLU A 285 9.68 -12.02 24.72
C GLU A 285 9.55 -13.26 23.81
N LEU A 286 10.07 -13.18 22.57
CA LEU A 286 9.94 -14.26 21.58
C LEU A 286 11.01 -15.34 21.78
N LEU A 287 12.29 -14.96 21.93
CA LEU A 287 13.39 -15.91 22.10
C LEU A 287 13.15 -16.92 23.25
N PRO A 288 12.67 -16.52 24.45
CA PRO A 288 12.37 -17.48 25.52
C PRO A 288 11.30 -18.51 25.14
N LYS A 289 10.29 -18.12 24.36
CA LYS A 289 9.26 -19.06 23.86
C LYS A 289 9.88 -20.09 22.92
N VAL A 290 10.74 -19.65 21.99
CA VAL A 290 11.41 -20.57 21.07
C VAL A 290 12.38 -21.49 21.82
N LYS A 291 13.13 -20.97 22.79
CA LYS A 291 13.98 -21.77 23.68
C LYS A 291 13.18 -22.85 24.40
N ALA A 292 12.00 -22.52 24.94
CA ALA A 292 11.15 -23.50 25.62
C ALA A 292 10.68 -24.63 24.68
N LEU A 293 10.25 -24.31 23.46
CA LEU A 293 9.89 -25.31 22.44
C LEU A 293 11.09 -26.16 22.00
N ALA A 294 12.28 -25.55 21.90
CA ALA A 294 13.54 -26.23 21.60
C ALA A 294 13.94 -27.21 22.71
N LEU A 295 13.86 -26.81 23.98
CA LEU A 295 14.12 -27.69 25.13
C LEU A 295 13.17 -28.88 25.17
N LEU A 296 11.89 -28.64 24.86
CA LEU A 296 10.91 -29.71 24.78
C LEU A 296 11.23 -30.69 23.64
N SER A 297 11.59 -30.17 22.47
CA SER A 297 12.00 -30.97 21.31
C SER A 297 13.28 -31.78 21.59
N LYS A 298 14.25 -31.18 22.30
CA LYS A 298 15.44 -31.86 22.83
C LYS A 298 15.06 -33.01 23.75
N GLY A 299 14.12 -32.81 24.67
CA GLY A 299 13.64 -33.84 25.60
C GLY A 299 13.09 -35.09 24.90
N TYR A 300 12.48 -34.93 23.72
CA TYR A 300 12.01 -36.02 22.87
C TYR A 300 12.99 -36.46 21.78
N ASN A 301 14.12 -35.75 21.63
CA ASN A 301 15.08 -35.90 20.54
C ASN A 301 14.43 -35.87 19.14
N ILE A 302 13.54 -34.89 18.90
CA ILE A 302 12.94 -34.63 17.58
C ILE A 302 13.52 -33.35 16.97
N GLY A 303 13.38 -33.17 15.65
CA GLY A 303 13.79 -31.94 14.99
C GLY A 303 12.79 -30.81 15.20
N LEU A 304 13.28 -29.59 15.45
CA LEU A 304 12.49 -28.36 15.44
C LEU A 304 13.10 -27.41 14.42
N ASN A 305 12.35 -27.11 13.37
CA ASN A 305 12.80 -26.30 12.26
C ASN A 305 12.16 -24.90 12.30
N ILE A 306 12.99 -23.85 12.25
CA ILE A 306 12.54 -22.46 12.11
C ILE A 306 12.35 -22.16 10.62
N ASP A 307 11.10 -21.95 10.21
CA ASP A 307 10.74 -21.59 8.84
C ASP A 307 11.17 -20.15 8.51
N ALA A 308 11.61 -19.93 7.26
CA ALA A 308 12.00 -18.61 6.76
C ALA A 308 10.81 -17.89 6.13
N GLU A 309 10.67 -16.61 6.46
CA GLU A 309 9.53 -15.76 6.10
C GLU A 309 9.96 -14.66 5.10
N GLU A 310 9.54 -13.41 5.29
CA GLU A 310 9.95 -12.26 4.48
C GLU A 310 11.43 -11.88 4.64
N ALA A 311 11.98 -11.20 3.65
CA ALA A 311 13.40 -10.88 3.56
C ALA A 311 13.91 -9.98 4.70
N ASP A 312 13.10 -9.07 5.23
CA ASP A 312 13.44 -8.16 6.33
C ASP A 312 13.51 -8.83 7.71
N ARG A 313 13.04 -10.07 7.80
CA ARG A 313 13.10 -10.89 9.01
C ARG A 313 14.30 -11.84 9.02
N LEU A 314 15.01 -11.99 7.90
CA LEU A 314 16.10 -12.94 7.76
C LEU A 314 17.22 -12.69 8.79
N GLU A 315 17.78 -11.48 8.83
CA GLU A 315 18.91 -11.19 9.71
C GLU A 315 18.51 -11.20 11.19
N LEU A 316 17.31 -10.72 11.52
CA LEU A 316 16.75 -10.82 12.87
C LEU A 316 16.63 -12.29 13.33
N SER A 317 16.14 -13.18 12.46
CA SER A 317 16.05 -14.61 12.79
C SER A 317 17.40 -15.28 13.06
N LEU A 318 18.49 -14.77 12.48
CA LEU A 318 19.84 -15.28 12.73
C LEU A 318 20.34 -14.93 14.14
N ASP A 319 19.90 -13.79 14.70
CA ASP A 319 20.19 -13.45 16.09
C ASP A 319 19.54 -14.44 17.07
N LEU A 320 18.31 -14.88 16.79
CA LEU A 320 17.64 -15.90 17.60
C LEU A 320 18.32 -17.27 17.43
N LEU A 321 18.69 -17.63 16.19
CA LEU A 321 19.41 -18.88 15.92
C LEU A 321 20.74 -18.94 16.67
N GLU A 322 21.50 -17.84 16.68
CA GLU A 322 22.78 -17.77 17.37
C GLU A 322 22.63 -17.92 18.88
N GLU A 323 21.65 -17.25 19.50
CA GLU A 323 21.36 -17.43 20.93
C GLU A 323 20.98 -18.87 21.26
N LEU A 324 20.11 -19.51 20.46
CA LEU A 324 19.70 -20.90 20.68
C LEU A 324 20.88 -21.87 20.56
N CYS A 325 21.76 -21.69 19.57
CA CYS A 325 22.89 -22.59 19.35
C CYS A 325 23.97 -22.43 20.43
N LEU A 326 24.14 -21.24 21.01
CA LEU A 326 25.13 -20.99 22.06
C LEU A 326 24.58 -21.26 23.48
N ASP A 327 23.28 -21.54 23.60
CA ASP A 327 22.65 -21.84 24.88
C ASP A 327 23.10 -23.21 25.43
N PRO A 328 23.74 -23.26 26.61
CA PRO A 328 24.24 -24.51 27.18
C PRO A 328 23.13 -25.53 27.46
N ASP A 329 21.90 -25.09 27.70
CA ASP A 329 20.75 -25.97 27.98
C ASP A 329 20.36 -26.80 26.76
N LEU A 330 20.76 -26.39 25.55
CA LEU A 330 20.49 -27.10 24.30
C LEU A 330 21.64 -28.02 23.87
N SER A 331 22.80 -27.97 24.53
CA SER A 331 23.97 -28.79 24.20
C SER A 331 23.68 -30.29 24.04
N GLY A 332 24.34 -30.93 23.07
CA GLY A 332 24.18 -32.37 22.79
C GLY A 332 22.90 -32.75 22.03
N TRP A 333 22.15 -31.78 21.51
CA TRP A 333 20.99 -32.02 20.65
C TRP A 333 21.17 -31.35 19.28
N ASP A 334 21.20 -32.16 18.23
CA ASP A 334 21.43 -31.72 16.84
C ASP A 334 20.12 -31.44 16.09
N GLY A 335 18.98 -31.36 16.80
CA GLY A 335 17.66 -31.18 16.20
C GLY A 335 17.28 -29.73 15.90
N ILE A 336 18.19 -28.77 16.10
CA ILE A 336 17.96 -27.36 15.74
C ILE A 336 17.98 -27.24 14.21
N GLY A 337 16.84 -26.88 13.64
CA GLY A 337 16.66 -26.70 12.21
C GLY A 337 16.40 -25.25 11.80
N PHE A 338 16.86 -24.88 10.61
CA PHE A 338 16.71 -23.53 10.06
C PHE A 338 16.56 -23.55 8.55
N VAL A 339 15.62 -22.76 8.02
CA VAL A 339 15.37 -22.64 6.57
C VAL A 339 16.19 -21.50 5.97
N VAL A 340 16.78 -21.75 4.80
CA VAL A 340 17.42 -20.71 3.97
C VAL A 340 16.81 -20.70 2.57
N GLN A 341 16.59 -19.51 2.02
CA GLN A 341 15.84 -19.32 0.78
C GLN A 341 16.77 -18.97 -0.39
N ALA A 342 16.94 -19.90 -1.34
CA ALA A 342 17.85 -19.76 -2.48
C ALA A 342 17.46 -18.68 -3.49
N TYR A 343 16.20 -18.21 -3.48
CA TYR A 343 15.78 -17.06 -4.29
C TYR A 343 16.38 -15.73 -3.81
N GLY A 344 16.94 -15.71 -2.60
CA GLY A 344 17.44 -14.53 -1.92
C GLY A 344 18.93 -14.40 -2.17
N LYS A 345 19.38 -13.17 -2.45
CA LYS A 345 20.77 -12.88 -2.82
C LYS A 345 21.77 -13.16 -1.70
N ARG A 346 21.27 -13.15 -0.46
CA ARG A 346 22.03 -13.42 0.77
C ARG A 346 22.26 -14.92 1.04
N CYS A 347 21.55 -15.82 0.37
CA CYS A 347 21.56 -17.26 0.68
C CYS A 347 22.96 -17.89 0.85
N PRO A 348 23.93 -17.71 -0.06
CA PRO A 348 25.25 -18.33 0.10
C PRO A 348 26.01 -17.81 1.34
N PHE A 349 25.87 -16.52 1.66
CA PHE A 349 26.51 -15.89 2.81
C PHE A 349 25.87 -16.29 4.14
N VAL A 350 24.54 -16.45 4.15
CA VAL A 350 23.81 -16.99 5.30
C VAL A 350 24.24 -18.41 5.59
N LEU A 351 24.48 -19.23 4.55
CA LEU A 351 25.04 -20.57 4.72
C LEU A 351 26.44 -20.55 5.32
N ASP A 352 27.29 -19.61 4.91
CA ASP A 352 28.63 -19.46 5.50
C ASP A 352 28.55 -19.15 7.01
N PHE A 353 27.64 -18.24 7.41
CA PHE A 353 27.35 -17.96 8.81
C PHE A 353 26.82 -19.18 9.57
N ILE A 354 25.85 -19.91 9.02
CA ILE A 354 25.24 -21.08 9.68
C ILE A 354 26.25 -22.22 9.84
N ILE A 355 27.07 -22.48 8.81
CA ILE A 355 28.10 -23.52 8.85
C ILE A 355 29.19 -23.16 9.87
N ASP A 356 29.58 -21.89 9.95
CA ASP A 356 30.47 -21.41 11.00
C ASP A 356 29.82 -21.57 12.39
N LEU A 357 28.60 -21.07 12.58
CA LEU A 357 27.85 -21.18 13.84
C LEU A 357 27.75 -22.65 14.31
N ALA A 358 27.45 -23.58 13.41
CA ALA A 358 27.41 -25.01 13.69
C ALA A 358 28.75 -25.51 14.26
N ARG A 359 29.88 -25.13 13.65
CA ARG A 359 31.23 -25.50 14.13
C ARG A 359 31.53 -24.97 15.53
N ARG A 360 31.27 -23.68 15.79
CA ARG A 360 31.62 -23.05 17.08
C ARG A 360 30.68 -23.46 18.21
N SER A 361 29.39 -23.64 17.90
CA SER A 361 28.39 -24.11 18.86
C SER A 361 28.46 -25.62 19.10
N LYS A 362 29.13 -26.36 18.22
CA LYS A 362 29.23 -27.83 18.22
C LYS A 362 27.87 -28.53 18.06
N HIS A 363 26.93 -27.86 17.43
CA HIS A 363 25.67 -28.45 16.97
C HIS A 363 25.79 -28.84 15.50
N ARG A 364 25.25 -30.01 15.15
CA ARG A 364 25.07 -30.39 13.75
C ARG A 364 23.73 -29.91 13.22
N LEU A 365 23.67 -28.64 12.79
CA LEU A 365 22.41 -27.95 12.45
C LEU A 365 21.68 -28.59 11.25
N MET A 366 20.35 -28.74 11.35
CA MET A 366 19.50 -29.21 10.26
C MET A 366 19.17 -28.04 9.32
N VAL A 367 19.79 -27.98 8.14
CA VAL A 367 19.65 -26.81 7.25
C VAL A 367 18.75 -27.15 6.08
N ARG A 368 17.54 -26.58 6.08
CA ARG A 368 16.59 -26.75 4.99
C ARG A 368 16.80 -25.70 3.91
N LEU A 369 17.28 -26.13 2.75
CA LEU A 369 17.38 -25.28 1.58
C LEU A 369 16.06 -25.34 0.80
N VAL A 370 15.38 -24.20 0.70
CA VAL A 370 14.19 -24.00 -0.15
C VAL A 370 14.51 -23.01 -1.26
N LYS A 371 13.61 -22.84 -2.22
CA LYS A 371 13.69 -21.71 -3.16
C LYS A 371 13.22 -20.42 -2.49
N GLY A 372 11.94 -20.36 -2.11
CA GLY A 372 11.32 -19.21 -1.44
C GLY A 372 9.84 -19.11 -1.80
N ALA A 373 9.04 -18.49 -0.93
CA ALA A 373 7.57 -18.50 -1.02
C ALA A 373 6.92 -17.09 -1.05
N TYR A 374 7.73 -16.03 -0.99
CA TYR A 374 7.25 -14.63 -0.84
C TYR A 374 7.64 -13.74 -2.03
N TRP A 375 8.00 -14.35 -3.18
CA TRP A 375 8.70 -13.66 -4.26
C TRP A 375 7.97 -12.40 -4.76
N ASP A 376 6.67 -12.49 -5.04
CA ASP A 376 5.87 -11.38 -5.54
C ASP A 376 5.70 -10.25 -4.51
N ALA A 377 5.51 -10.60 -3.23
CA ALA A 377 5.46 -9.67 -2.11
C ALA A 377 6.80 -8.91 -1.96
N GLU A 378 7.94 -9.58 -2.13
CA GLU A 378 9.26 -8.94 -2.07
C GLU A 378 9.49 -7.96 -3.23
N ILE A 379 9.01 -8.28 -4.45
CA ILE A 379 9.06 -7.34 -5.58
C ILE A 379 8.19 -6.11 -5.27
N LYS A 380 6.95 -6.31 -4.85
CA LYS A 380 6.01 -5.21 -4.52
C LYS A 380 6.59 -4.31 -3.42
N ARG A 381 7.10 -4.90 -2.33
CA ARG A 381 7.60 -4.16 -1.19
C ARG A 381 8.82 -3.30 -1.54
N ALA A 382 9.80 -3.86 -2.26
CA ALA A 382 10.97 -3.11 -2.68
C ALA A 382 10.60 -1.91 -3.59
N GLN A 383 9.60 -2.08 -4.46
CA GLN A 383 9.09 -0.99 -5.30
C GLN A 383 8.37 0.09 -4.48
N LEU A 384 7.50 -0.30 -3.54
CA LEU A 384 6.78 0.62 -2.66
C LEU A 384 7.74 1.46 -1.81
N GLU A 385 8.74 0.81 -1.20
CA GLU A 385 9.72 1.46 -0.33
C GLU A 385 10.81 2.22 -1.09
N GLY A 386 10.84 2.14 -2.43
CA GLY A 386 11.80 2.87 -3.27
C GLY A 386 13.24 2.44 -3.02
N LEU A 387 13.49 1.15 -2.81
CA LEU A 387 14.80 0.63 -2.41
C LEU A 387 15.75 0.49 -3.61
N GLU A 388 17.04 0.34 -3.35
CA GLU A 388 18.08 0.27 -4.39
C GLU A 388 17.93 -0.90 -5.38
N GLY A 389 17.25 -1.96 -4.95
CA GLY A 389 17.00 -3.16 -5.74
C GLY A 389 16.20 -4.19 -4.96
N PHE A 390 16.08 -5.39 -5.53
CA PHE A 390 15.32 -6.49 -4.92
C PHE A 390 16.21 -7.35 -3.99
N PRO A 391 15.66 -7.88 -2.89
CA PRO A 391 16.39 -8.82 -2.03
C PRO A 391 16.39 -10.25 -2.59
N VAL A 392 15.61 -10.47 -3.66
CA VAL A 392 15.42 -11.74 -4.36
C VAL A 392 15.82 -11.59 -5.84
N TYR A 393 16.08 -12.71 -6.50
CA TYR A 393 16.28 -12.75 -7.95
C TYR A 393 14.96 -12.53 -8.70
N THR A 394 15.03 -11.84 -9.83
CA THR A 394 13.88 -11.48 -10.68
C THR A 394 13.61 -12.49 -11.79
N ARG A 395 14.59 -13.35 -12.12
CA ARG A 395 14.39 -14.52 -12.99
C ARG A 395 14.40 -15.81 -12.17
N LYS A 396 13.44 -16.70 -12.42
CA LYS A 396 13.32 -18.01 -11.76
C LYS A 396 14.56 -18.85 -12.00
N ILE A 397 15.15 -18.81 -13.20
CA ILE A 397 16.36 -19.59 -13.50
C ILE A 397 17.57 -19.19 -12.64
N TYR A 398 17.63 -17.94 -12.17
CA TYR A 398 18.70 -17.49 -11.27
C TYR A 398 18.54 -18.09 -9.87
N THR A 399 17.30 -18.24 -9.41
CA THR A 399 16.98 -18.99 -8.20
C THR A 399 17.40 -20.46 -8.34
N ASP A 400 17.20 -21.09 -9.51
CA ASP A 400 17.63 -22.47 -9.73
C ASP A 400 19.17 -22.61 -9.66
N VAL A 401 19.93 -21.69 -10.25
CA VAL A 401 21.40 -21.66 -10.17
C VAL A 401 21.87 -21.46 -8.73
N SER A 402 21.29 -20.49 -8.03
CA SER A 402 21.55 -20.23 -6.60
C SER A 402 21.30 -21.47 -5.75
N TYR A 403 20.18 -22.17 -5.99
CA TYR A 403 19.83 -23.39 -5.26
C TYR A 403 20.88 -24.50 -5.48
N VAL A 404 21.38 -24.70 -6.69
CA VAL A 404 22.43 -25.69 -6.99
C VAL A 404 23.76 -25.30 -6.33
N ALA A 405 24.18 -24.04 -6.41
CA ALA A 405 25.39 -23.54 -5.75
C ALA A 405 25.33 -23.72 -4.21
N CYS A 406 24.22 -23.33 -3.60
CA CYS A 406 23.99 -23.45 -2.17
C CYS A 406 23.91 -24.93 -1.73
N ALA A 407 23.34 -25.80 -2.56
CA ALA A 407 23.30 -27.23 -2.27
C ALA A 407 24.70 -27.86 -2.26
N LYS A 408 25.58 -27.45 -3.18
CA LYS A 408 26.98 -27.90 -3.20
C LYS A 408 27.71 -27.48 -1.92
N LYS A 409 27.59 -26.20 -1.54
CA LYS A 409 28.18 -25.67 -0.30
C LYS A 409 27.73 -26.46 0.94
N LEU A 410 26.45 -26.83 1.01
CA LEU A 410 25.91 -27.67 2.10
C LEU A 410 26.44 -29.11 2.08
N LEU A 411 26.57 -29.72 0.89
CA LEU A 411 27.12 -31.07 0.76
C LEU A 411 28.61 -31.16 1.18
N GLU A 412 29.35 -30.08 0.99
CA GLU A 412 30.76 -29.95 1.40
C GLU A 412 30.94 -29.78 2.92
N ALA A 413 29.86 -29.50 3.66
CA ALA A 413 29.87 -29.28 5.12
C ALA A 413 29.03 -30.30 5.92
N THR A 414 28.79 -31.49 5.35
CA THR A 414 27.93 -32.51 5.97
C THR A 414 28.44 -33.05 7.32
N ASP A 415 29.70 -32.78 7.68
CA ASP A 415 30.27 -33.07 9.00
C ASP A 415 29.64 -32.21 10.11
N VAL A 416 29.24 -30.99 9.79
CA VAL A 416 28.75 -29.99 10.77
C VAL A 416 27.33 -29.50 10.50
N VAL A 417 26.77 -29.80 9.33
CA VAL A 417 25.34 -29.57 9.06
C VAL A 417 24.69 -30.83 8.51
N PHE A 418 23.38 -30.93 8.68
CA PHE A 418 22.52 -31.91 8.03
C PHE A 418 21.70 -31.21 6.93
N PRO A 419 22.11 -31.30 5.65
CA PRO A 419 21.39 -30.65 4.56
C PRO A 419 20.04 -31.31 4.29
N GLN A 420 19.01 -30.49 4.12
CA GLN A 420 17.65 -30.93 3.77
C GLN A 420 17.19 -30.18 2.50
N PHE A 421 17.16 -30.87 1.37
CA PHE A 421 16.89 -30.25 0.07
C PHE A 421 15.39 -30.30 -0.26
N ALA A 422 14.67 -29.20 -0.01
CA ALA A 422 13.24 -29.09 -0.23
C ALA A 422 12.93 -28.61 -1.66
N THR A 423 12.47 -29.51 -2.53
CA THR A 423 12.16 -29.18 -3.93
C THR A 423 11.22 -30.19 -4.57
N HIS A 424 10.33 -29.71 -5.44
CA HIS A 424 9.52 -30.56 -6.34
C HIS A 424 10.10 -30.63 -7.77
N ASN A 425 11.23 -29.95 -8.04
CA ASN A 425 11.86 -29.95 -9.36
C ASN A 425 12.77 -31.19 -9.52
N ALA A 426 12.37 -32.11 -10.39
CA ALA A 426 13.12 -33.34 -10.67
C ALA A 426 14.53 -33.08 -11.22
N GLN A 427 14.73 -31.99 -11.99
CA GLN A 427 16.06 -31.60 -12.47
C GLN A 427 16.96 -31.18 -11.32
N SER A 428 16.46 -30.36 -10.39
CA SER A 428 17.22 -29.92 -9.22
C SER A 428 17.56 -31.10 -8.29
N LEU A 429 16.58 -32.00 -8.07
CA LEU A 429 16.77 -33.24 -7.32
C LEU A 429 17.86 -34.11 -7.93
N ALA A 430 17.75 -34.42 -9.22
CA ALA A 430 18.72 -35.28 -9.91
C ALA A 430 20.12 -34.67 -9.89
N THR A 431 20.24 -33.35 -10.06
CA THR A 431 21.52 -32.63 -10.00
C THR A 431 22.17 -32.81 -8.63
N ILE A 432 21.42 -32.61 -7.54
CA ILE A 432 21.93 -32.77 -6.17
C ILE A 432 22.24 -34.23 -5.84
N TYR A 433 21.41 -35.17 -6.29
CA TYR A 433 21.65 -36.60 -6.10
C TYR A 433 23.00 -37.03 -6.67
N HIS A 434 23.33 -36.62 -7.90
CA HIS A 434 24.61 -36.94 -8.53
C HIS A 434 25.77 -36.12 -7.96
N MET A 435 25.51 -34.88 -7.54
CA MET A 435 26.50 -34.03 -6.86
C MET A 435 26.95 -34.62 -5.51
N ALA A 436 26.04 -35.29 -4.79
CA ALA A 436 26.34 -35.89 -3.49
C ALA A 436 27.18 -37.19 -3.57
N GLY A 437 27.29 -37.78 -4.76
CA GLY A 437 28.05 -39.01 -5.00
C GLY A 437 27.39 -40.30 -4.47
N GLY A 438 28.16 -41.40 -4.54
CA GLY A 438 27.70 -42.74 -4.16
C GLY A 438 27.65 -43.01 -2.65
N ASP A 439 28.53 -42.35 -1.88
CA ASP A 439 28.66 -42.57 -0.43
C ASP A 439 27.48 -41.93 0.32
N PHE A 440 26.61 -42.77 0.88
CA PHE A 440 25.41 -42.31 1.59
C PHE A 440 25.12 -43.16 2.82
N PHE A 441 24.68 -42.49 3.88
CA PHE A 441 24.08 -43.07 5.07
C PHE A 441 22.95 -42.16 5.56
N VAL A 442 21.94 -42.73 6.23
CA VAL A 442 20.85 -41.95 6.84
C VAL A 442 21.45 -41.02 7.88
N GLY A 443 21.15 -39.73 7.77
CA GLY A 443 21.78 -38.67 8.57
C GLY A 443 22.86 -37.89 7.82
N LYS A 444 23.31 -38.31 6.63
CA LYS A 444 24.22 -37.49 5.81
C LYS A 444 23.52 -36.25 5.24
N TYR A 445 22.43 -36.46 4.51
CA TYR A 445 21.49 -35.44 4.01
C TYR A 445 20.13 -36.09 3.73
N GLU A 446 19.09 -35.28 3.51
CA GLU A 446 17.79 -35.76 3.02
C GLU A 446 17.21 -34.83 1.96
N PHE A 447 16.22 -35.32 1.22
CA PHE A 447 15.33 -34.46 0.46
C PHE A 447 14.08 -34.14 1.27
N GLN A 448 13.33 -33.12 0.86
CA GLN A 448 12.02 -32.82 1.43
C GLN A 448 11.02 -32.44 0.34
N CYS A 449 9.76 -32.69 0.65
CA CYS A 449 8.64 -32.35 -0.22
C CYS A 449 7.41 -31.99 0.61
N LEU A 450 6.41 -31.45 -0.07
CA LEU A 450 5.14 -31.11 0.53
C LEU A 450 4.13 -32.25 0.41
N HIS A 451 3.32 -32.44 1.46
CA HIS A 451 2.15 -33.33 1.48
C HIS A 451 1.12 -32.95 0.42
N GLY A 452 0.58 -33.95 -0.28
CA GLY A 452 -0.41 -33.81 -1.34
C GLY A 452 0.14 -33.27 -2.66
N MET A 453 1.47 -33.11 -2.79
CA MET A 453 2.09 -32.54 -3.99
C MET A 453 3.36 -33.28 -4.42
N GLY A 454 4.30 -33.51 -3.49
CA GLY A 454 5.62 -34.01 -3.82
C GLY A 454 5.76 -35.53 -3.82
N GLU A 455 4.85 -36.26 -3.20
CA GLU A 455 4.92 -37.71 -3.02
C GLU A 455 5.09 -38.48 -4.34
N PRO A 456 4.37 -38.16 -5.43
CA PRO A 456 4.53 -38.88 -6.70
C PRO A 456 5.97 -38.88 -7.23
N LEU A 457 6.72 -37.80 -7.00
CA LEU A 457 8.13 -37.70 -7.38
C LEU A 457 9.00 -38.53 -6.45
N TYR A 458 8.78 -38.40 -5.14
CA TYR A 458 9.68 -39.00 -4.15
C TYR A 458 9.42 -40.48 -3.90
N GLU A 459 8.28 -41.03 -4.32
CA GLU A 459 8.08 -42.48 -4.40
C GLU A 459 9.04 -43.14 -5.41
N GLU A 460 9.61 -42.39 -6.36
CA GLU A 460 10.67 -42.85 -7.28
C GLU A 460 12.08 -42.64 -6.71
N VAL A 461 12.19 -42.14 -5.48
CA VAL A 461 13.45 -41.73 -4.84
C VAL A 461 13.70 -42.54 -3.57
N VAL A 462 12.68 -42.67 -2.73
CA VAL A 462 12.75 -43.35 -1.43
C VAL A 462 12.76 -44.87 -1.62
N GLY A 463 13.60 -45.56 -0.84
CA GLY A 463 13.70 -47.03 -0.81
C GLY A 463 14.83 -47.62 -1.66
N ALA A 464 15.29 -48.81 -1.27
CA ALA A 464 16.45 -49.48 -1.87
C ALA A 464 16.25 -49.86 -3.36
N GLN A 465 15.00 -50.03 -3.78
CA GLN A 465 14.59 -50.30 -5.16
C GLN A 465 14.64 -49.06 -6.08
N ASN A 466 14.83 -47.88 -5.50
CA ASN A 466 14.82 -46.58 -6.18
C ASN A 466 16.20 -45.90 -6.11
N LEU A 467 16.27 -44.61 -5.77
CA LEU A 467 17.54 -43.88 -5.56
C LEU A 467 18.09 -44.06 -4.14
N ASN A 468 17.36 -44.75 -3.26
CA ASN A 468 17.71 -45.00 -1.87
C ASN A 468 18.15 -43.72 -1.13
N ARG A 469 17.33 -42.67 -1.22
CA ARG A 469 17.49 -41.43 -0.46
C ARG A 469 16.21 -41.12 0.32
N PRO A 470 16.31 -40.67 1.59
CA PRO A 470 15.14 -40.35 2.40
C PRO A 470 14.50 -39.05 1.91
N CYS A 471 13.19 -38.97 2.11
CA CYS A 471 12.41 -37.75 1.89
C CYS A 471 11.55 -37.44 3.12
N ARG A 472 11.62 -36.18 3.59
CA ARG A 472 10.75 -35.67 4.65
C ARG A 472 9.54 -34.91 4.09
N ILE A 473 8.40 -35.48 4.44
CA ILE A 473 7.03 -35.00 4.57
C ILE A 473 6.80 -33.63 5.21
N TYR A 474 6.86 -32.48 4.54
CA TYR A 474 6.32 -31.24 5.15
C TYR A 474 4.79 -31.33 5.16
N ALA A 475 4.20 -31.50 6.34
CA ALA A 475 2.83 -31.94 6.53
C ALA A 475 2.00 -30.87 7.25
N PRO A 476 1.16 -30.10 6.53
CA PRO A 476 0.26 -29.12 7.13
C PRO A 476 -0.78 -29.79 8.04
N VAL A 477 -1.03 -29.20 9.20
CA VAL A 477 -1.98 -29.66 10.21
C VAL A 477 -2.78 -28.47 10.71
N GLY A 478 -4.10 -28.54 10.61
CA GLY A 478 -4.98 -27.50 11.13
C GLY A 478 -6.38 -27.57 10.55
N THR A 479 -7.25 -26.71 11.09
CA THR A 479 -8.65 -26.63 10.66
C THR A 479 -8.79 -26.02 9.26
N HIS A 480 -9.96 -26.17 8.64
CA HIS A 480 -10.28 -25.53 7.37
C HIS A 480 -10.12 -24.00 7.40
N GLU A 481 -10.50 -23.34 8.49
CA GLU A 481 -10.36 -21.87 8.63
C GLU A 481 -8.88 -21.47 8.56
N THR A 482 -8.02 -22.18 9.29
CA THR A 482 -6.58 -21.92 9.34
C THR A 482 -5.90 -22.20 8.00
N LEU A 483 -6.32 -23.25 7.29
CA LEU A 483 -5.81 -23.56 5.95
C LEU A 483 -6.17 -22.47 4.93
N LEU A 484 -7.41 -21.98 4.94
CA LEU A 484 -7.93 -21.08 3.91
C LEU A 484 -7.18 -19.74 3.84
N ALA A 485 -6.66 -19.26 4.97
CA ALA A 485 -5.83 -18.05 5.05
C ALA A 485 -4.49 -18.21 4.30
N TYR A 486 -3.94 -19.42 4.27
CA TYR A 486 -2.64 -19.77 3.69
C TYR A 486 -2.73 -20.36 2.27
N LEU A 487 -3.89 -20.94 1.91
CA LEU A 487 -4.05 -21.78 0.73
C LEU A 487 -3.63 -21.10 -0.58
N VAL A 488 -3.95 -19.82 -0.78
CA VAL A 488 -3.61 -19.11 -2.02
C VAL A 488 -2.10 -19.07 -2.24
N ARG A 489 -1.33 -18.66 -1.23
CA ARG A 489 0.14 -18.62 -1.31
C ARG A 489 0.73 -20.00 -1.62
N ARG A 490 0.17 -21.05 -1.01
CA ARG A 490 0.56 -22.44 -1.28
C ARG A 490 0.27 -22.87 -2.72
N LEU A 491 -0.89 -22.49 -3.26
CA LEU A 491 -1.23 -22.80 -4.65
C LEU A 491 -0.32 -22.06 -5.62
N LEU A 492 0.05 -20.82 -5.33
CA LEU A 492 0.97 -20.03 -6.16
C LEU A 492 2.37 -20.65 -6.25
N GLU A 493 2.88 -21.20 -5.15
CA GLU A 493 4.21 -21.84 -5.06
C GLU A 493 4.41 -22.89 -6.17
N ASN A 494 3.36 -23.65 -6.49
CA ASN A 494 3.42 -24.75 -7.45
C ASN A 494 2.57 -24.52 -8.71
N GLY A 495 1.70 -23.51 -8.74
CA GLY A 495 0.77 -23.20 -9.82
C GLY A 495 1.22 -22.11 -10.80
N ALA A 496 2.28 -21.34 -10.52
CA ALA A 496 2.80 -20.33 -11.46
C ALA A 496 3.29 -20.94 -12.80
N ASN A 497 3.26 -20.20 -13.91
CA ASN A 497 3.66 -20.72 -15.24
C ASN A 497 5.12 -21.18 -15.30
N SER A 498 5.98 -20.61 -14.44
CA SER A 498 7.38 -20.95 -14.30
C SER A 498 7.64 -22.13 -13.34
N SER A 499 6.61 -22.60 -12.62
CA SER A 499 6.69 -23.75 -11.71
C SER A 499 6.94 -25.05 -12.46
N PHE A 500 7.76 -25.93 -11.88
CA PHE A 500 8.00 -27.26 -12.42
C PHE A 500 6.74 -28.14 -12.39
N VAL A 501 5.94 -28.05 -11.31
CA VAL A 501 4.71 -28.85 -11.14
C VAL A 501 3.67 -28.46 -12.20
N ASN A 502 3.59 -27.17 -12.53
CA ASN A 502 2.75 -26.71 -13.62
C ASN A 502 3.29 -27.22 -14.98
N LYS A 503 4.58 -27.01 -15.27
CA LYS A 503 5.19 -27.42 -16.54
C LYS A 503 5.20 -28.93 -16.80
N ILE A 504 5.32 -29.78 -15.78
CA ILE A 504 5.34 -31.23 -15.98
C ILE A 504 3.98 -31.77 -16.40
N ALA A 505 2.91 -31.17 -15.88
CA ALA A 505 1.53 -31.50 -16.22
C ALA A 505 1.10 -30.99 -17.60
N ASP A 506 1.82 -30.02 -18.17
CA ASP A 506 1.61 -29.56 -19.54
C ASP A 506 2.22 -30.55 -20.56
N PRO A 507 1.41 -31.25 -21.39
CA PRO A 507 1.91 -32.12 -22.44
C PRO A 507 2.68 -31.37 -23.54
N ALA A 508 2.44 -30.06 -23.71
CA ALA A 508 3.11 -29.24 -24.71
C ALA A 508 4.57 -28.94 -24.34
N VAL A 509 4.94 -29.01 -23.05
CA VAL A 509 6.31 -28.82 -22.60
C VAL A 509 7.10 -30.12 -22.82
N PRO A 510 8.14 -30.13 -23.69
CA PRO A 510 8.91 -31.33 -23.93
C PRO A 510 9.79 -31.68 -22.72
N VAL A 511 10.04 -32.97 -22.49
CA VAL A 511 10.92 -33.43 -21.39
C VAL A 511 12.32 -32.81 -21.49
N SER A 512 12.81 -32.55 -22.71
CA SER A 512 14.09 -31.87 -22.95
C SER A 512 14.17 -30.47 -22.34
N GLU A 513 13.06 -29.72 -22.27
CA GLU A 513 13.03 -28.42 -21.60
C GLU A 513 13.08 -28.57 -20.07
N LEU A 514 12.38 -29.57 -19.53
CA LEU A 514 12.29 -29.82 -18.08
C LEU A 514 13.62 -30.32 -17.47
N ILE A 515 14.47 -30.97 -18.26
CA ILE A 515 15.79 -31.46 -17.83
C ILE A 515 16.94 -30.50 -18.18
N ALA A 516 16.64 -29.34 -18.78
CA ALA A 516 17.65 -28.38 -19.17
C ALA A 516 18.46 -27.90 -17.96
N ASP A 517 19.78 -27.83 -18.10
CA ASP A 517 20.68 -27.39 -17.03
C ASP A 517 20.59 -25.87 -16.85
N PRO A 518 20.12 -25.37 -15.68
CA PRO A 518 19.99 -23.94 -15.45
C PRO A 518 21.34 -23.23 -15.47
N VAL A 519 22.42 -23.88 -15.02
CA VAL A 519 23.76 -23.26 -14.96
C VAL A 519 24.25 -22.92 -16.36
N GLU A 520 24.15 -23.87 -17.29
CA GLU A 520 24.59 -23.68 -18.67
C GLU A 520 23.69 -22.72 -19.44
N ARG A 521 22.38 -22.74 -19.18
CA ARG A 521 21.44 -21.79 -19.77
C ARG A 521 21.75 -20.35 -19.37
N VAL A 522 22.07 -20.11 -18.10
CA VAL A 522 22.44 -18.76 -17.64
C VAL A 522 23.82 -18.38 -18.16
N ARG A 523 24.79 -19.29 -18.16
CA ARG A 523 26.13 -19.07 -18.73
C ARG A 523 26.07 -18.65 -20.20
N ALA A 524 25.12 -19.19 -20.96
CA ALA A 524 24.90 -18.88 -22.37
C ALA A 524 24.12 -17.58 -22.62
N MET A 525 23.65 -16.87 -21.58
CA MET A 525 22.97 -15.58 -21.76
C MET A 525 23.95 -14.50 -22.24
N THR A 526 23.47 -13.58 -23.08
CA THR A 526 24.28 -12.45 -23.56
C THR A 526 24.82 -11.58 -22.42
N VAL A 527 24.00 -11.39 -21.38
CA VAL A 527 24.40 -10.72 -20.13
C VAL A 527 24.02 -11.65 -18.97
N VAL A 528 25.03 -12.24 -18.34
CA VAL A 528 24.86 -13.12 -17.18
C VAL A 528 24.30 -12.29 -16.02
N GLY A 529 23.18 -12.75 -15.43
CA GLY A 529 22.54 -12.08 -14.30
C GLY A 529 21.77 -10.81 -14.67
N ALA A 530 21.42 -10.59 -15.95
CA ALA A 530 20.53 -9.49 -16.30
C ALA A 530 19.15 -9.63 -15.63
N GLN A 531 18.68 -8.57 -14.98
CA GLN A 531 17.34 -8.50 -14.39
C GLN A 531 16.24 -8.88 -15.39
N HIS A 532 15.10 -9.38 -14.90
CA HIS A 532 13.95 -9.69 -15.75
C HIS A 532 13.37 -8.44 -16.44
N ASP A 533 13.26 -8.48 -17.77
CA ASP A 533 12.93 -7.31 -18.62
C ASP A 533 11.56 -6.66 -18.30
N LYS A 534 10.63 -7.43 -17.74
CA LYS A 534 9.28 -6.98 -17.34
C LYS A 534 9.15 -6.51 -15.88
N ILE A 535 10.24 -6.53 -15.11
CA ILE A 535 10.22 -6.08 -13.71
C ILE A 535 11.07 -4.82 -13.64
N SER A 536 10.43 -3.66 -13.46
CA SER A 536 11.14 -2.40 -13.26
C SER A 536 11.81 -2.36 -11.89
N LEU A 537 13.05 -1.85 -11.83
CA LEU A 537 13.66 -1.46 -10.56
C LEU A 537 12.79 -0.40 -9.85
N PRO A 538 12.86 -0.30 -8.51
CA PRO A 538 12.12 0.72 -7.78
C PRO A 538 12.41 2.15 -8.26
N ALA A 539 13.67 2.46 -8.62
CA ALA A 539 14.06 3.77 -9.14
C ALA A 539 13.43 4.10 -10.52
N ASP A 540 13.14 3.07 -11.32
CA ASP A 540 12.69 3.16 -12.72
C ASP A 540 11.18 2.89 -12.86
N LEU A 541 10.44 2.92 -11.75
CA LEU A 541 9.02 2.54 -11.70
C LEU A 541 8.15 3.33 -12.68
N PHE A 542 8.53 4.58 -12.99
CA PHE A 542 7.80 5.47 -13.90
C PHE A 542 8.47 5.62 -15.27
N GLY A 543 9.40 4.72 -15.60
CA GLY A 543 10.12 4.68 -16.88
C GLY A 543 10.73 6.04 -17.27
N GLY A 544 10.56 6.42 -18.54
CA GLY A 544 11.08 7.69 -19.06
C GLY A 544 10.34 8.95 -18.59
N ALA A 545 9.27 8.84 -17.81
CA ALA A 545 8.50 10.02 -17.36
C ALA A 545 9.23 10.77 -16.24
N ARG A 546 9.78 10.05 -15.26
CA ARG A 546 10.55 10.60 -14.13
C ARG A 546 11.26 9.47 -13.36
N ARG A 547 12.33 9.82 -12.65
CA ARG A 547 12.95 8.92 -11.65
C ARG A 547 12.12 8.88 -10.36
N ASN A 548 11.94 7.71 -9.77
CA ASN A 548 11.29 7.55 -8.47
C ASN A 548 12.19 8.06 -7.32
N SER A 549 11.59 8.52 -6.22
CA SER A 549 12.31 8.80 -4.98
C SER A 549 12.86 7.51 -4.36
N ALA A 550 14.04 7.57 -3.74
CA ALA A 550 14.64 6.44 -3.05
C ALA A 550 14.39 6.51 -1.53
N GLY A 551 14.07 5.38 -0.92
CA GLY A 551 13.88 5.25 0.54
C GLY A 551 15.13 4.75 1.27
N VAL A 552 14.93 4.38 2.53
CA VAL A 552 15.95 3.77 3.40
C VAL A 552 15.40 2.44 3.92
N ASP A 553 16.17 1.37 3.78
CA ASP A 553 15.79 0.06 4.30
C ASP A 553 16.06 0.01 5.82
N LEU A 554 15.00 0.19 6.62
CA LEU A 554 15.08 0.20 8.09
C LEU A 554 15.25 -1.21 8.70
N SER A 555 15.52 -2.23 7.88
CA SER A 555 15.92 -3.57 8.32
C SER A 555 17.41 -3.88 8.05
N ASN A 556 18.11 -3.03 7.30
CA ASN A 556 19.52 -3.20 6.96
C ASN A 556 20.42 -2.55 8.03
N GLU A 557 21.26 -3.34 8.70
CA GLU A 557 22.11 -2.84 9.81
C GLU A 557 23.14 -1.80 9.38
N THR A 558 23.66 -1.88 8.14
CA THR A 558 24.56 -0.85 7.60
C THR A 558 23.79 0.46 7.44
N ALA A 559 22.59 0.41 6.83
CA ALA A 559 21.75 1.59 6.66
C ALA A 559 21.31 2.19 8.01
N LEU A 560 20.98 1.36 9.01
CA LEU A 560 20.64 1.82 10.35
C LEU A 560 21.83 2.45 11.09
N THR A 561 23.03 1.89 10.94
CA THR A 561 24.25 2.44 11.52
C THR A 561 24.58 3.80 10.92
N ASP A 562 24.57 3.89 9.59
CA ASP A 562 24.82 5.14 8.86
C ASP A 562 23.77 6.19 9.20
N LEU A 563 22.49 5.81 9.20
CA LEU A 563 21.40 6.72 9.56
C LEU A 563 21.53 7.18 11.01
N SER A 564 21.83 6.30 11.97
CA SER A 564 22.02 6.68 13.37
C SER A 564 23.08 7.77 13.54
N GLY A 565 24.24 7.63 12.89
CA GLY A 565 25.30 8.62 12.93
C GLY A 565 24.87 9.97 12.32
N GLN A 566 24.15 9.94 11.19
CA GLN A 566 23.64 11.15 10.54
C GLN A 566 22.53 11.84 11.35
N LEU A 567 21.66 11.08 12.01
CA LEU A 567 20.61 11.61 12.88
C LEU A 567 21.21 12.30 14.11
N GLN A 568 22.20 11.68 14.76
CA GLN A 568 22.94 12.31 15.86
C GLN A 568 23.64 13.59 15.42
N ALA A 569 24.31 13.58 14.25
CA ALA A 569 24.93 14.77 13.68
C ALA A 569 23.89 15.86 13.35
N SER A 570 22.69 15.49 12.92
CA SER A 570 21.60 16.44 12.66
C SER A 570 21.09 17.12 13.94
N ALA A 571 21.09 16.43 15.08
CA ALA A 571 20.67 16.99 16.37
C ALA A 571 21.68 18.00 16.92
N ALA A 572 22.95 17.91 16.53
CA ALA A 572 24.00 18.85 16.91
C ALA A 572 24.02 20.13 16.05
N LYS A 573 23.24 20.19 14.95
CA LYS A 573 23.14 21.38 14.11
C LYS A 573 22.27 22.45 14.80
N ASP A 574 22.72 23.70 14.71
CA ASP A 574 21.89 24.85 15.09
C ASP A 574 20.91 25.16 13.96
N TRP A 575 19.68 24.63 14.08
CA TRP A 575 18.64 24.85 13.09
C TRP A 575 18.03 26.22 13.26
N ILE A 576 18.09 27.04 12.21
CA ILE A 576 17.55 28.40 12.23
C ILE A 576 16.63 28.61 11.03
N ALA A 577 15.40 29.06 11.30
CA ALA A 577 14.48 29.57 10.31
C ALA A 577 14.37 31.09 10.44
N LYS A 578 14.86 31.83 9.44
CA LYS A 578 14.71 33.29 9.38
C LYS A 578 13.93 33.68 8.14
N PRO A 579 13.24 34.83 8.12
CA PRO A 579 12.64 35.33 6.90
C PRO A 579 13.70 35.47 5.80
N LEU A 580 13.40 34.92 4.62
CA LEU A 580 14.27 35.02 3.45
C LEU A 580 13.60 35.94 2.43
N LEU A 581 13.61 37.23 2.73
CA LEU A 581 12.98 38.27 1.90
C LEU A 581 13.90 38.74 0.78
N ALA A 582 13.33 39.25 -0.32
CA ALA A 582 14.07 39.66 -1.51
C ALA A 582 15.10 40.78 -1.23
N ASP A 583 14.82 41.63 -0.24
CA ASP A 583 15.67 42.75 0.18
C ASP A 583 16.79 42.35 1.14
N GLY A 584 16.88 41.06 1.51
CA GLY A 584 17.88 40.56 2.44
C GLY A 584 17.54 40.76 3.92
N SER A 585 16.40 41.37 4.26
CA SER A 585 16.03 41.63 5.66
C SER A 585 15.72 40.34 6.43
N GLU A 586 16.13 40.32 7.71
CA GLU A 586 15.90 39.23 8.66
C GLU A 586 15.09 39.72 9.87
N ARG A 587 14.23 40.73 9.66
CA ARG A 587 13.41 41.35 10.71
C ARG A 587 12.40 40.36 11.29
N GLY A 588 11.98 40.59 12.53
CA GLY A 588 10.95 39.78 13.18
C GLY A 588 11.26 39.47 14.64
N ILE A 589 10.46 38.59 15.23
CA ILE A 589 10.58 38.16 16.63
C ILE A 589 11.05 36.72 16.67
N SER A 590 12.15 36.46 17.40
CA SER A 590 12.71 35.12 17.53
C SER A 590 12.11 34.35 18.70
N ARG A 591 11.88 33.05 18.49
CA ARG A 591 11.51 32.09 19.55
C ARG A 591 12.12 30.72 19.29
N ALA A 592 12.21 29.91 20.34
CA ALA A 592 12.60 28.51 20.21
C ALA A 592 11.49 27.68 19.54
N VAL A 593 11.92 26.61 18.86
CA VAL A 593 11.08 25.52 18.36
C VAL A 593 11.43 24.29 19.18
N LEU A 594 10.44 23.72 19.86
CA LEU A 594 10.61 22.62 20.81
C LEU A 594 10.12 21.32 20.18
N ASN A 595 10.72 20.21 20.60
CA ASN A 595 10.28 18.88 20.17
C ASN A 595 8.95 18.52 20.85
N PRO A 596 7.86 18.23 20.11
CA PRO A 596 6.56 17.94 20.72
C PRO A 596 6.55 16.70 21.62
N ALA A 597 7.55 15.80 21.50
CA ALA A 597 7.65 14.62 22.34
C ALA A 597 8.37 14.87 23.67
N ASP A 598 9.17 15.93 23.75
CA ASP A 598 9.92 16.32 24.94
C ASP A 598 10.29 17.81 24.82
N HIS A 599 9.55 18.67 25.51
CA HIS A 599 9.73 20.12 25.38
C HIS A 599 11.08 20.64 25.91
N ALA A 600 11.87 19.81 26.61
CA ALA A 600 13.24 20.15 26.98
C ALA A 600 14.22 20.06 25.79
N ASP A 601 13.88 19.31 24.74
CA ASP A 601 14.66 19.18 23.51
C ASP A 601 14.37 20.38 22.58
N VAL A 602 15.23 21.40 22.63
CA VAL A 602 15.19 22.55 21.72
C VAL A 602 15.71 22.13 20.35
N VAL A 603 14.81 22.14 19.36
CA VAL A 603 15.13 21.72 17.98
C VAL A 603 15.93 22.79 17.25
N GLY A 604 15.56 24.05 17.47
CA GLY A 604 16.17 25.21 16.82
C GLY A 604 15.42 26.49 17.15
N HIS A 605 15.61 27.53 16.32
CA HIS A 605 14.99 28.83 16.50
C HIS A 605 14.34 29.34 15.22
N VAL A 606 13.20 30.01 15.35
CA VAL A 606 12.52 30.71 14.26
C VAL A 606 12.43 32.20 14.56
N THR A 607 12.72 33.03 13.57
CA THR A 607 12.37 34.46 13.56
C THR A 607 11.11 34.64 12.71
N GLU A 608 10.05 35.15 13.32
CA GLU A 608 8.73 35.31 12.69
C GLU A 608 8.48 36.77 12.30
N LEU A 609 7.92 36.97 11.10
CA LEU A 609 7.45 38.28 10.64
C LEU A 609 6.14 38.66 11.34
N GLU A 610 5.95 39.96 11.52
CA GLU A 610 4.70 40.52 12.00
C GLU A 610 3.78 40.86 10.81
N PRO A 611 2.45 40.88 10.98
CA PRO A 611 1.51 41.13 9.88
C PRO A 611 1.74 42.44 9.10
N GLU A 612 2.30 43.45 9.77
CA GLU A 612 2.63 44.76 9.19
C GLU A 612 3.71 44.68 8.12
N ASP A 613 4.49 43.59 8.08
CA ASP A 613 5.52 43.35 7.07
C ASP A 613 4.95 42.87 5.73
N ALA A 614 3.72 42.36 5.69
CA ALA A 614 3.12 41.73 4.52
C ALA A 614 3.09 42.61 3.25
N PRO A 615 2.74 43.91 3.31
CA PRO A 615 2.75 44.76 2.12
C PRO A 615 4.12 44.85 1.44
N ASP A 616 5.20 44.96 2.20
CA ASP A 616 6.56 44.98 1.66
C ASP A 616 6.92 43.65 1.00
N VAL A 617 6.64 42.54 1.69
CA VAL A 617 6.92 41.18 1.18
C VAL A 617 6.22 40.94 -0.15
N MET A 618 4.96 41.34 -0.25
CA MET A 618 4.15 41.14 -1.46
C MET A 618 4.56 42.07 -2.61
N ARG A 619 4.92 43.33 -2.31
CA ARG A 619 5.48 44.25 -3.30
C ARG A 619 6.78 43.71 -3.90
N LEU A 620 7.65 43.12 -3.08
CA LEU A 620 8.90 42.49 -3.53
C LEU A 620 8.63 41.29 -4.46
N ALA A 621 7.69 40.41 -4.10
CA ALA A 621 7.31 39.28 -4.95
C ALA A 621 6.73 39.74 -6.29
N SER A 622 5.90 40.79 -6.27
CA SER A 622 5.32 41.37 -7.48
C SER A 622 6.38 41.94 -8.43
N ALA A 623 7.45 42.54 -7.89
CA ALA A 623 8.55 43.09 -8.70
C ALA A 623 9.33 42.00 -9.45
N ALA A 624 9.37 40.77 -8.95
CA ALA A 624 10.05 39.64 -9.59
C ALA A 624 9.17 38.89 -10.63
N ALA A 625 7.86 39.14 -10.65
CA ALA A 625 6.89 38.33 -11.37
C ALA A 625 7.15 38.27 -12.89
N GLU A 626 7.38 39.42 -13.52
CA GLU A 626 7.62 39.49 -14.98
C GLU A 626 8.90 38.76 -15.37
N ARG A 627 9.99 38.98 -14.63
CA ARG A 627 11.27 38.32 -14.89
C ARG A 627 11.16 36.81 -14.75
N TRP A 628 10.48 36.31 -13.71
CA TRP A 628 10.31 34.87 -13.52
C TRP A 628 9.42 34.22 -14.59
N ALA A 629 8.36 34.92 -15.00
CA ALA A 629 7.47 34.47 -16.07
C ALA A 629 8.23 34.20 -17.39
N THR A 630 9.26 35.00 -17.70
CA THR A 630 10.07 34.83 -18.93
C THR A 630 11.04 33.64 -18.90
N VAL A 631 11.30 33.05 -17.73
CA VAL A 631 12.14 31.84 -17.64
C VAL A 631 11.34 30.68 -18.20
N VAL A 632 11.75 30.13 -19.35
CA VAL A 632 10.99 29.08 -20.05
C VAL A 632 10.68 27.87 -19.14
N PRO A 633 9.51 27.21 -19.29
CA PRO A 633 9.07 26.13 -18.40
C PRO A 633 10.09 25.02 -18.16
N ASP A 634 10.81 24.60 -19.20
CA ASP A 634 11.84 23.55 -19.11
C ASP A 634 13.01 23.92 -18.17
N LYS A 635 13.45 25.19 -18.17
CA LYS A 635 14.48 25.66 -17.24
C LYS A 635 13.97 25.66 -15.80
N ARG A 636 12.71 26.03 -15.59
CA ARG A 636 12.07 25.96 -14.26
C ARG A 636 11.96 24.51 -13.80
N ALA A 637 11.54 23.59 -14.67
CA ALA A 637 11.47 22.16 -14.39
C ALA A 637 12.84 21.56 -14.02
N THR A 638 13.90 21.95 -14.73
CA THR A 638 15.28 21.51 -14.44
C THR A 638 15.76 21.97 -13.06
N ILE A 639 15.35 23.16 -12.60
CA ILE A 639 15.63 23.63 -11.23
C ILE A 639 14.95 22.72 -10.20
N LEU A 640 13.69 22.35 -10.42
CA LEU A 640 12.96 21.45 -9.52
C LEU A 640 13.61 20.06 -9.43
N GLU A 641 14.08 19.49 -10.56
CA GLU A 641 14.78 18.21 -10.56
C GLU A 641 16.08 18.25 -9.76
N ARG A 642 16.85 19.34 -9.90
CA ARG A 642 18.05 19.56 -9.09
C ARG A 642 17.72 19.72 -7.61
N ALA A 643 16.63 20.40 -7.26
CA ALA A 643 16.16 20.46 -5.87
C ALA A 643 15.80 19.06 -5.34
N ALA A 644 15.20 18.21 -6.17
CA ALA A 644 14.86 16.84 -5.80
C ALA A 644 16.12 16.00 -5.53
N ASP A 645 17.18 16.18 -6.33
CA ASP A 645 18.46 15.48 -6.13
C ASP A 645 19.20 15.97 -4.88
N LEU A 646 19.13 17.27 -4.56
CA LEU A 646 19.64 17.83 -3.30
C LEU A 646 18.85 17.32 -2.08
N MET A 647 17.51 17.27 -2.15
CA MET A 647 16.71 16.68 -1.07
C MET A 647 17.01 15.19 -0.87
N GLN A 648 17.24 14.44 -1.96
CA GLN A 648 17.61 13.03 -1.87
C GLN A 648 18.97 12.83 -1.21
N SER A 649 19.97 13.67 -1.52
CA SER A 649 21.30 13.56 -0.91
C SER A 649 21.35 14.02 0.55
N GLU A 650 20.51 14.98 0.92
CA GLU A 650 20.39 15.49 2.29
C GLU A 650 19.36 14.75 3.17
N MET A 651 18.71 13.70 2.62
CA MET A 651 17.61 13.00 3.27
C MET A 651 17.86 12.62 4.75
N PRO A 652 19.01 12.04 5.15
CA PRO A 652 19.23 11.68 6.56
C PRO A 652 19.11 12.86 7.53
N ALA A 653 19.64 14.04 7.17
CA ALA A 653 19.56 15.23 8.01
C ALA A 653 18.12 15.80 8.07
N LEU A 654 17.41 15.76 6.93
CA LEU A 654 16.00 16.18 6.87
C LEU A 654 15.09 15.23 7.66
N VAL A 655 15.38 13.94 7.66
CA VAL A 655 14.69 12.93 8.49
C VAL A 655 14.87 13.27 9.98
N GLY A 656 16.10 13.54 10.43
CA GLY A 656 16.36 13.89 11.83
C GLY A 656 15.66 15.17 12.29
N LEU A 657 15.64 16.20 11.43
CA LEU A 657 14.90 17.43 11.70
C LEU A 657 13.40 17.18 11.75
N THR A 658 12.85 16.41 10.81
CA THR A 658 11.41 16.09 10.76
C THR A 658 10.95 15.28 11.98
N ILE A 659 11.76 14.31 12.43
CA ILE A 659 11.50 13.53 13.64
C ILE A 659 11.38 14.45 14.86
N ARG A 660 12.37 15.34 15.05
CA ARG A 660 12.44 16.22 16.23
C ARG A 660 11.46 17.37 16.20
N GLU A 661 11.25 18.02 15.05
CA GLU A 661 10.38 19.19 14.93
C GLU A 661 8.90 18.81 14.87
N ALA A 662 8.54 17.77 14.12
CA ALA A 662 7.16 17.41 13.86
C ALA A 662 6.69 16.14 14.60
N GLY A 663 7.56 15.52 15.40
CA GLY A 663 7.23 14.33 16.18
C GLY A 663 6.95 13.08 15.33
N LYS A 664 7.49 13.00 14.12
CA LYS A 664 7.29 11.83 13.23
C LYS A 664 8.18 10.67 13.59
N SER A 665 7.71 9.44 13.34
CA SER A 665 8.58 8.25 13.32
C SER A 665 9.55 8.31 12.13
N ALA A 666 10.65 7.54 12.19
CA ALA A 666 11.63 7.49 11.11
C ALA A 666 11.01 7.04 9.77
N ALA A 667 10.16 6.03 9.78
CA ALA A 667 9.47 5.55 8.57
C ALA A 667 8.58 6.63 7.96
N ASN A 668 7.84 7.38 8.79
CA ASN A 668 7.00 8.48 8.32
C ASN A 668 7.81 9.67 7.80
N ALA A 669 8.95 9.99 8.44
CA ALA A 669 9.86 11.03 7.99
C ALA A 669 10.49 10.67 6.63
N VAL A 670 11.00 9.44 6.46
CA VAL A 670 11.50 8.96 5.15
C VAL A 670 10.42 9.05 4.07
N GLY A 671 9.21 8.58 4.37
CA GLY A 671 8.07 8.68 3.45
C GLY A 671 7.73 10.12 3.06
N GLU A 672 7.83 11.06 3.99
CA GLU A 672 7.61 12.48 3.72
C GLU A 672 8.70 13.10 2.83
N ILE A 673 9.98 12.83 3.10
CA ILE A 673 11.06 13.36 2.23
C ILE A 673 10.91 12.80 0.81
N ARG A 674 10.54 11.52 0.68
CA ARG A 674 10.24 10.90 -0.62
C ARG A 674 9.10 11.61 -1.34
N GLU A 675 8.00 11.89 -0.65
CA GLU A 675 6.85 12.60 -1.22
C GLU A 675 7.23 14.01 -1.71
N ALA A 676 8.09 14.75 -0.97
CA ALA A 676 8.62 16.05 -1.41
C ALA A 676 9.45 15.94 -2.72
N ILE A 677 10.34 14.94 -2.79
CA ILE A 677 11.16 14.64 -3.98
C ILE A 677 10.25 14.27 -5.17
N ASP A 678 9.23 13.46 -4.93
CA ASP A 678 8.30 13.04 -5.96
C ASP A 678 7.45 14.21 -6.48
N PHE A 679 7.01 15.14 -5.63
CA PHE A 679 6.34 16.37 -6.08
C PHE A 679 7.23 17.20 -7.02
N LEU A 680 8.50 17.41 -6.64
CA LEU A 680 9.45 18.17 -7.46
C LEU A 680 9.62 17.55 -8.84
N ARG A 681 9.90 16.24 -8.90
CA ARG A 681 10.10 15.52 -10.17
C ARG A 681 8.82 15.39 -10.97
N TYR A 682 7.68 15.15 -10.32
CA TYR A 682 6.39 15.04 -10.99
C TYR A 682 5.97 16.36 -11.63
N TYR A 683 6.05 17.48 -10.90
CA TYR A 683 5.68 18.78 -11.45
C TYR A 683 6.68 19.28 -12.50
N ALA A 684 7.96 18.93 -12.41
CA ALA A 684 8.91 19.15 -13.49
C ALA A 684 8.48 18.41 -14.78
N ALA A 685 8.15 17.12 -14.68
CA ALA A 685 7.67 16.33 -15.80
C ALA A 685 6.33 16.85 -16.36
N GLN A 686 5.37 17.22 -15.50
CA GLN A 686 4.10 17.80 -15.94
C GLN A 686 4.31 19.15 -16.61
N ALA A 687 5.18 20.02 -16.09
CA ALA A 687 5.45 21.32 -16.66
C ALA A 687 5.94 21.22 -18.11
N ARG A 688 6.85 20.28 -18.41
CA ARG A 688 7.31 20.02 -19.78
C ARG A 688 6.20 19.51 -20.71
N LYS A 689 5.19 18.86 -20.14
CA LYS A 689 4.07 18.30 -20.89
C LYS A 689 2.97 19.33 -21.18
N VAL A 690 2.65 20.19 -20.21
CA VAL A 690 1.41 21.02 -20.27
C VAL A 690 1.65 22.52 -20.31
N LEU A 691 2.87 23.01 -20.01
CA LEU A 691 3.18 24.44 -20.04
C LEU A 691 3.97 24.80 -21.29
N THR A 692 3.58 25.91 -21.91
CA THR A 692 4.27 26.50 -23.07
C THR A 692 4.87 27.85 -22.69
N PRO A 693 5.78 28.43 -23.50
CA PRO A 693 6.26 29.79 -23.28
C PRO A 693 5.15 30.86 -23.25
N GLU A 694 4.01 30.60 -23.87
CA GLU A 694 2.82 31.47 -23.91
C GLU A 694 1.91 31.29 -22.68
N SER A 695 2.18 30.32 -21.82
CA SER A 695 1.41 30.10 -20.60
C SER A 695 1.60 31.28 -19.65
N VAL A 696 0.54 32.08 -19.48
CA VAL A 696 0.59 33.30 -18.66
C VAL A 696 0.43 32.94 -17.18
N PRO A 697 1.41 33.19 -16.31
CA PRO A 697 1.26 32.96 -14.87
C PRO A 697 0.25 33.93 -14.26
N LEU A 698 -0.28 33.57 -13.08
CA LEU A 698 -1.22 34.41 -12.34
C LEU A 698 -0.54 35.70 -11.84
N GLY A 699 0.66 35.56 -11.27
CA GLY A 699 1.37 36.59 -10.51
C GLY A 699 1.85 36.02 -9.17
N PRO A 700 2.11 36.85 -8.14
CA PRO A 700 2.47 36.36 -6.81
C PRO A 700 1.44 35.39 -6.23
N VAL A 701 1.90 34.19 -5.86
CA VAL A 701 1.09 33.15 -5.21
C VAL A 701 1.52 32.99 -3.76
N VAL A 702 0.55 33.01 -2.85
CA VAL A 702 0.78 32.77 -1.42
C VAL A 702 0.55 31.28 -1.15
N CYS A 703 1.59 30.59 -0.69
CA CYS A 703 1.53 29.17 -0.31
C CYS A 703 1.48 29.06 1.22
N ILE A 704 0.37 28.56 1.77
CA ILE A 704 0.17 28.33 3.20
C ILE A 704 0.07 26.81 3.44
N SER A 705 1.05 26.26 4.13
CA SER A 705 1.18 24.82 4.35
C SER A 705 0.91 24.41 5.81
N PRO A 706 0.51 23.16 6.06
CA PRO A 706 0.19 22.66 7.39
C PRO A 706 1.45 22.13 8.09
N TRP A 707 1.32 21.83 9.39
CA TRP A 707 2.40 21.30 10.22
C TRP A 707 2.57 19.78 10.11
N ASN A 708 1.56 19.06 9.60
CA ASN A 708 1.54 17.59 9.64
C ASN A 708 2.24 16.91 8.45
N PHE A 709 2.45 17.65 7.36
CA PHE A 709 3.38 17.31 6.28
C PHE A 709 4.23 18.55 5.98
N PRO A 710 5.09 18.92 6.94
CA PRO A 710 5.74 20.22 6.95
C PRO A 710 6.79 20.41 5.84
N LEU A 711 7.26 19.32 5.21
CA LEU A 711 8.10 19.39 4.02
C LEU A 711 7.35 19.00 2.74
N ALA A 712 6.61 17.89 2.73
CA ALA A 712 6.04 17.37 1.47
C ALA A 712 4.98 18.30 0.88
N ILE A 713 3.95 18.66 1.65
CA ILE A 713 2.88 19.55 1.18
C ILE A 713 3.43 20.96 0.94
N PHE A 714 4.32 21.44 1.83
CA PHE A 714 5.03 22.70 1.65
C PHE A 714 5.74 22.76 0.29
N THR A 715 6.59 21.77 0.01
CA THR A 715 7.36 21.68 -1.22
C THR A 715 6.45 21.50 -2.42
N GLY A 716 5.41 20.65 -2.34
CA GLY A 716 4.47 20.43 -3.43
C GLY A 716 3.73 21.69 -3.86
N GLN A 717 3.21 22.47 -2.91
CA GLN A 717 2.55 23.74 -3.21
C GLN A 717 3.52 24.75 -3.84
N VAL A 718 4.68 24.95 -3.20
CA VAL A 718 5.70 25.91 -3.65
C VAL A 718 6.24 25.55 -5.04
N ALA A 719 6.59 24.28 -5.26
CA ALA A 719 7.13 23.79 -6.53
C ALA A 719 6.14 23.96 -7.68
N ALA A 720 4.85 23.64 -7.47
CA ALA A 720 3.82 23.79 -8.48
C ALA A 720 3.64 25.26 -8.92
N ALA A 721 3.59 26.19 -7.96
CA ALA A 721 3.46 27.62 -8.26
C ALA A 721 4.70 28.16 -8.99
N LEU A 722 5.90 27.82 -8.52
CA LEU A 722 7.16 28.23 -9.12
C LEU A 722 7.30 27.74 -10.56
N VAL A 723 7.03 26.46 -10.82
CA VAL A 723 7.19 25.88 -12.16
C VAL A 723 6.13 26.37 -13.15
N ALA A 724 4.95 26.77 -12.66
CA ALA A 724 3.95 27.49 -13.43
C ALA A 724 4.34 28.95 -13.78
N GLY A 725 5.46 29.45 -13.24
CA GLY A 725 6.00 30.78 -13.54
C GLY A 725 5.55 31.87 -12.56
N ASN A 726 5.00 31.50 -11.41
CA ASN A 726 4.57 32.44 -10.37
C ASN A 726 5.69 32.65 -9.33
N PRO A 727 6.01 33.89 -8.92
CA PRO A 727 6.77 34.08 -7.69
C PRO A 727 5.91 33.66 -6.49
N VAL A 728 6.56 33.15 -5.45
CA VAL A 728 5.93 32.53 -4.30
C VAL A 728 6.33 33.24 -3.01
N VAL A 729 5.33 33.50 -2.17
CA VAL A 729 5.54 33.81 -0.75
C VAL A 729 5.09 32.61 0.07
N ALA A 730 6.05 31.91 0.66
CA ALA A 730 5.84 30.66 1.37
C ALA A 730 5.68 30.93 2.87
N LYS A 731 4.48 30.66 3.39
CA LYS A 731 4.12 30.78 4.81
C LYS A 731 3.92 29.38 5.40
N PRO A 732 4.90 28.83 6.14
CA PRO A 732 4.74 27.52 6.79
C PRO A 732 3.84 27.60 8.03
N ALA A 733 3.39 26.47 8.55
CA ALA A 733 2.79 26.42 9.89
C ALA A 733 3.79 26.87 10.97
N GLY A 734 3.28 27.49 12.05
CA GLY A 734 4.13 28.01 13.13
C GLY A 734 4.84 26.91 13.93
N ASN A 735 4.28 25.70 13.96
CA ASN A 735 4.87 24.56 14.69
C ASN A 735 6.10 23.99 13.98
N THR A 736 6.21 24.13 12.65
CA THR A 736 7.23 23.45 11.84
C THR A 736 7.98 24.36 10.85
N PRO A 737 8.56 25.49 11.30
CA PRO A 737 9.22 26.44 10.41
C PRO A 737 10.64 26.03 9.98
N LEU A 738 11.36 25.20 10.74
CA LEU A 738 12.75 24.84 10.50
C LEU A 738 12.89 23.97 9.25
N ILE A 739 12.10 22.90 9.14
CA ILE A 739 12.13 22.02 7.97
C ILE A 739 11.66 22.75 6.71
N ALA A 740 10.70 23.66 6.83
CA ALA A 740 10.26 24.50 5.72
C ALA A 740 11.39 25.46 5.26
N ALA A 741 12.13 26.05 6.20
CA ALA A 741 13.30 26.87 5.88
C ALA A 741 14.39 26.06 5.16
N GLN A 742 14.59 24.79 5.52
CA GLN A 742 15.50 23.90 4.78
C GLN A 742 14.99 23.61 3.36
N GLY A 743 13.69 23.37 3.18
CA GLY A 743 13.08 23.24 1.85
C GLY A 743 13.33 24.47 0.98
N VAL A 744 13.18 25.67 1.54
CA VAL A 744 13.50 26.93 0.83
C VAL A 744 14.98 27.08 0.52
N ARG A 745 15.87 26.77 1.47
CA ARG A 745 17.32 26.77 1.23
C ARG A 745 17.67 25.88 0.04
N ILE A 746 17.16 24.65 0.02
CA ILE A 746 17.41 23.69 -1.06
C ILE A 746 16.88 24.21 -2.40
N LEU A 747 15.70 24.82 -2.43
CA LEU A 747 15.15 25.43 -3.65
C LEU A 747 16.02 26.60 -4.15
N HIS A 748 16.56 27.42 -3.26
CA HIS A 748 17.50 28.48 -3.63
C HIS A 748 18.81 27.93 -4.17
N GLU A 749 19.38 26.93 -3.50
CA GLU A 749 20.60 26.24 -3.92
C GLU A 749 20.43 25.58 -5.30
N ALA A 750 19.23 25.04 -5.55
CA ALA A 750 18.84 24.52 -6.86
C ALA A 750 18.65 25.60 -7.93
N GLY A 751 18.69 26.88 -7.59
CA GLY A 751 18.68 28.00 -8.53
C GLY A 751 17.38 28.79 -8.60
N ILE A 752 16.44 28.61 -7.66
CA ILE A 752 15.30 29.54 -7.53
C ILE A 752 15.82 30.86 -6.94
N PRO A 753 15.62 32.01 -7.62
CA PRO A 753 16.06 33.30 -7.09
C PRO A 753 15.33 33.69 -5.79
N ARG A 754 16.04 34.40 -4.89
CA ARG A 754 15.48 34.84 -3.59
C ARG A 754 14.29 35.77 -3.70
N ASP A 755 14.25 36.60 -4.73
CA ASP A 755 13.12 37.50 -5.00
C ASP A 755 11.93 36.79 -5.67
N VAL A 756 12.14 35.57 -6.17
CA VAL A 756 11.09 34.71 -6.73
C VAL A 756 10.47 33.81 -5.67
N LEU A 757 11.24 33.30 -4.72
CA LEU A 757 10.73 32.54 -3.57
C LEU A 757 11.11 33.25 -2.28
N GLN A 758 10.14 33.85 -1.61
CA GLN A 758 10.35 34.45 -0.30
C GLN A 758 9.78 33.55 0.80
N PHE A 759 10.56 33.35 1.87
CA PHE A 759 10.12 32.62 3.06
C PHE A 759 9.62 33.60 4.12
N ALA A 760 8.35 33.48 4.49
CA ALA A 760 7.65 34.39 5.39
C ALA A 760 7.07 33.61 6.60
N PRO A 761 7.92 33.14 7.53
CA PRO A 761 7.46 32.49 8.76
C PRO A 761 6.67 33.48 9.62
N GLY A 762 5.63 33.01 10.30
CA GLY A 762 4.81 33.86 11.15
C GLY A 762 3.50 33.20 11.60
N SER A 763 2.69 33.95 12.34
CA SER A 763 1.39 33.49 12.82
C SER A 763 0.33 33.36 11.71
N GLY A 764 -0.86 32.85 12.05
CA GLY A 764 -2.00 32.86 11.12
C GLY A 764 -2.39 34.26 10.65
N ARG A 765 -2.14 35.30 11.47
CA ARG A 765 -2.39 36.70 11.10
C ARG A 765 -1.47 37.17 9.96
N MET A 766 -0.22 36.72 9.94
CA MET A 766 0.69 36.98 8.82
C MET A 766 0.15 36.34 7.53
N GLY A 767 -0.35 35.10 7.62
CA GLY A 767 -1.01 34.43 6.49
C GLY A 767 -2.21 35.22 5.97
N ALA A 768 -3.09 35.70 6.86
CA ALA A 768 -4.22 36.55 6.48
C ALA A 768 -3.79 37.89 5.86
N ALA A 769 -2.72 38.52 6.37
CA ALA A 769 -2.20 39.76 5.80
C ALA A 769 -1.65 39.55 4.37
N LEU A 770 -0.92 38.46 4.13
CA LEU A 770 -0.45 38.07 2.79
C LEU A 770 -1.62 37.80 1.83
N VAL A 771 -2.65 37.07 2.28
CA VAL A 771 -3.87 36.82 1.48
C VAL A 771 -4.60 38.13 1.15
N GLY A 772 -4.57 39.11 2.05
CA GLY A 772 -5.21 40.40 1.90
C GLY A 772 -4.47 41.40 1.00
N ALA A 773 -3.20 41.15 0.69
CA ALA A 773 -2.39 42.07 -0.08
C ALA A 773 -2.92 42.25 -1.53
N PRO A 774 -2.94 43.48 -2.06
CA PRO A 774 -3.42 43.75 -3.42
C PRO A 774 -2.72 42.94 -4.52
N GLU A 775 -1.44 42.63 -4.33
CA GLU A 775 -0.58 41.94 -5.31
C GLU A 775 -0.83 40.42 -5.36
N THR A 776 -1.48 39.84 -4.34
CA THR A 776 -1.75 38.40 -4.29
C THR A 776 -2.67 37.99 -5.44
N ALA A 777 -2.13 37.17 -6.34
CA ALA A 777 -2.79 36.71 -7.57
C ALA A 777 -3.29 35.26 -7.50
N GLY A 778 -2.92 34.52 -6.45
CA GLY A 778 -3.44 33.19 -6.16
C GLY A 778 -3.07 32.74 -4.76
N VAL A 779 -3.84 31.81 -4.20
CA VAL A 779 -3.58 31.23 -2.88
C VAL A 779 -3.64 29.71 -2.97
N MET A 780 -2.61 29.05 -2.44
CA MET A 780 -2.58 27.61 -2.23
C MET A 780 -2.57 27.36 -0.73
N PHE A 781 -3.65 26.82 -0.20
CA PHE A 781 -3.85 26.57 1.22
C PHE A 781 -4.06 25.08 1.45
N THR A 782 -3.37 24.54 2.46
CA THR A 782 -3.73 23.24 3.02
C THR A 782 -3.84 23.35 4.54
N GLY A 783 -4.99 22.98 5.10
CA GLY A 783 -5.26 23.10 6.53
C GLY A 783 -6.74 22.90 6.88
N SER A 784 -7.21 23.47 7.99
CA SER A 784 -8.60 23.30 8.44
C SER A 784 -9.62 23.94 7.50
N THR A 785 -10.81 23.35 7.36
CA THR A 785 -11.93 23.89 6.58
C THR A 785 -12.36 25.28 7.07
N GLU A 786 -12.29 25.54 8.38
CA GLU A 786 -12.63 26.83 8.99
C GLU A 786 -11.73 27.96 8.48
N VAL A 787 -10.41 27.76 8.51
CA VAL A 787 -9.45 28.74 7.98
C VAL A 787 -9.58 28.91 6.47
N ALA A 788 -9.82 27.83 5.72
CA ALA A 788 -10.05 27.92 4.28
C ALA A 788 -11.25 28.83 3.95
N ARG A 789 -12.34 28.75 4.71
CA ARG A 789 -13.51 29.63 4.55
C ARG A 789 -13.19 31.09 4.85
N LEU A 790 -12.36 31.37 5.85
CA LEU A 790 -11.88 32.74 6.13
C LEU A 790 -11.06 33.29 4.96
N ILE A 791 -10.16 32.49 4.39
CA ILE A 791 -9.37 32.86 3.21
C ILE A 791 -10.30 33.11 2.02
N GLN A 792 -11.29 32.24 1.77
CA GLN A 792 -12.25 32.41 0.69
C GLN A 792 -13.03 33.72 0.82
N ALA A 793 -13.55 34.02 2.02
CA ALA A 793 -14.27 35.26 2.27
C ALA A 793 -13.38 36.50 2.03
N GLN A 794 -12.12 36.45 2.46
CA GLN A 794 -11.17 37.54 2.23
C GLN A 794 -10.85 37.72 0.73
N LEU A 795 -10.71 36.63 -0.03
CA LEU A 795 -10.48 36.70 -1.48
C LEU A 795 -11.72 37.18 -2.25
N ALA A 796 -12.93 36.91 -1.75
CA ALA A 796 -14.18 37.37 -2.36
C ALA A 796 -14.32 38.90 -2.38
N GLU A 797 -13.57 39.60 -1.53
CA GLU A 797 -13.48 41.07 -1.52
C GLU A 797 -12.64 41.62 -2.68
N ARG A 798 -12.00 40.79 -3.50
CA ARG A 798 -11.04 41.23 -4.52
C ARG A 798 -11.22 40.50 -5.84
N LEU A 799 -10.73 41.12 -6.91
CA LEU A 799 -10.56 40.49 -8.22
C LEU A 799 -9.09 40.57 -8.63
N SER A 800 -8.67 39.62 -9.45
CA SER A 800 -7.36 39.62 -10.10
C SER A 800 -7.23 40.79 -11.08
N LYS A 801 -6.00 41.05 -11.55
CA LYS A 801 -5.71 42.02 -12.61
C LYS A 801 -6.46 41.77 -13.92
N PHE A 802 -7.00 40.57 -14.12
CA PHE A 802 -7.82 40.18 -15.27
C PHE A 802 -9.33 40.40 -15.04
N GLY A 803 -9.73 41.00 -13.92
CA GLY A 803 -11.15 41.16 -13.56
C GLY A 803 -11.84 39.83 -13.19
N LYS A 804 -11.07 38.79 -12.86
CA LYS A 804 -11.55 37.44 -12.51
C LYS A 804 -11.41 37.15 -11.01
N PRO A 805 -12.19 36.24 -10.43
CA PRO A 805 -11.95 35.72 -9.08
C PRO A 805 -10.50 35.22 -8.93
N ILE A 806 -9.87 35.54 -7.81
CA ILE A 806 -8.51 35.10 -7.50
C ILE A 806 -8.53 33.59 -7.22
N PRO A 807 -7.72 32.75 -7.91
CA PRO A 807 -7.70 31.32 -7.66
C PRO A 807 -7.31 30.96 -6.23
N LEU A 808 -8.16 30.16 -5.58
CA LEU A 808 -7.89 29.47 -4.33
C LEU A 808 -7.87 27.97 -4.59
N ILE A 809 -6.75 27.32 -4.29
CA ILE A 809 -6.67 25.87 -4.12
C ILE A 809 -6.66 25.63 -2.62
N ALA A 810 -7.74 25.07 -2.08
CA ALA A 810 -7.87 24.78 -0.65
C ALA A 810 -8.10 23.28 -0.46
N GLU A 811 -7.07 22.58 0.01
CA GLU A 811 -7.15 21.19 0.45
C GLU A 811 -7.34 21.16 1.97
N THR A 812 -8.33 20.41 2.45
CA THR A 812 -8.76 20.49 3.85
C THR A 812 -9.00 19.11 4.46
N GLY A 813 -9.68 19.06 5.61
CA GLY A 813 -9.83 17.85 6.42
C GLY A 813 -10.74 16.77 5.83
N GLY A 814 -10.86 15.64 6.54
CA GLY A 814 -11.72 14.52 6.15
C GLY A 814 -12.36 13.82 7.34
N GLN A 815 -13.59 13.33 7.15
CA GLN A 815 -14.22 12.35 8.04
C GLN A 815 -14.14 10.97 7.39
N ASN A 816 -12.93 10.47 7.22
CA ASN A 816 -12.64 9.32 6.36
C ASN A 816 -13.22 8.02 6.94
N GLY A 817 -13.96 7.28 6.11
CA GLY A 817 -14.59 6.02 6.47
C GLY A 817 -13.92 4.81 5.84
N MET A 818 -14.01 3.65 6.50
CA MET A 818 -13.67 2.36 5.92
C MET A 818 -14.82 1.37 6.16
N ILE A 819 -15.35 0.78 5.09
CA ILE A 819 -16.36 -0.29 5.17
C ILE A 819 -15.66 -1.64 5.09
N VAL A 820 -16.00 -2.55 6.00
CA VAL A 820 -15.51 -3.93 6.04
C VAL A 820 -16.69 -4.87 6.08
N ASP A 821 -16.80 -5.74 5.07
CA ASP A 821 -17.78 -6.81 5.04
C ASP A 821 -17.23 -8.13 5.57
N SER A 822 -18.08 -9.14 5.69
CA SER A 822 -17.71 -10.45 6.25
C SER A 822 -16.81 -11.31 5.36
N SER A 823 -16.55 -10.89 4.10
CA SER A 823 -15.66 -11.61 3.18
C SER A 823 -14.19 -11.21 3.36
N ALA A 824 -13.93 -10.10 4.07
CA ALA A 824 -12.60 -9.59 4.33
C ALA A 824 -11.80 -10.50 5.30
N LEU A 825 -10.48 -10.51 5.13
CA LEU A 825 -9.58 -11.19 6.07
C LEU A 825 -9.29 -10.26 7.25
N ALA A 826 -9.63 -10.70 8.48
CA ALA A 826 -9.56 -9.87 9.68
C ALA A 826 -8.13 -9.36 9.97
N GLU A 827 -7.12 -10.20 9.75
CA GLU A 827 -5.71 -9.90 9.98
C GLU A 827 -5.23 -8.75 9.06
N GLN A 828 -5.64 -8.77 7.79
CA GLN A 828 -5.37 -7.67 6.84
C GLN A 828 -6.11 -6.39 7.26
N VAL A 829 -7.40 -6.51 7.59
CA VAL A 829 -8.22 -5.38 8.04
C VAL A 829 -7.59 -4.72 9.26
N VAL A 830 -7.19 -5.49 10.27
CA VAL A 830 -6.62 -4.95 11.50
C VAL A 830 -5.28 -4.25 11.24
N GLY A 831 -4.39 -4.85 10.44
CA GLY A 831 -3.14 -4.20 10.04
C GLY A 831 -3.38 -2.86 9.34
N ASP A 832 -4.29 -2.84 8.36
CA ASP A 832 -4.61 -1.64 7.59
C ASP A 832 -5.36 -0.58 8.42
N VAL A 833 -6.21 -0.98 9.36
CA VAL A 833 -6.90 -0.08 10.29
C VAL A 833 -5.90 0.53 11.27
N ILE A 834 -5.00 -0.27 11.85
CA ILE A 834 -3.98 0.23 12.79
C ILE A 834 -3.11 1.28 12.08
N ALA A 835 -2.61 0.95 10.89
CA ALA A 835 -1.84 1.88 10.08
C ALA A 835 -2.65 3.14 9.74
N SER A 836 -3.90 3.00 9.27
CA SER A 836 -4.68 4.14 8.80
C SER A 836 -5.14 5.07 9.93
N ALA A 837 -5.44 4.55 11.11
CA ALA A 837 -6.04 5.33 12.20
C ALA A 837 -5.00 5.95 13.13
N PHE A 838 -3.89 5.25 13.38
CA PHE A 838 -2.95 5.61 14.46
C PHE A 838 -1.57 6.05 13.97
N ASP A 839 -1.14 5.70 12.76
CA ASP A 839 0.12 6.19 12.19
C ASP A 839 0.22 7.72 12.27
N SER A 840 1.41 8.25 12.60
CA SER A 840 1.62 9.68 12.86
C SER A 840 0.68 10.26 13.93
N ALA A 841 0.30 9.46 14.94
CA ALA A 841 -0.72 9.78 15.93
C ALA A 841 -2.07 10.21 15.32
N GLY A 842 -2.45 9.62 14.17
CA GLY A 842 -3.68 9.97 13.46
C GLY A 842 -3.68 11.38 12.87
N GLN A 843 -2.52 12.05 12.80
CA GLN A 843 -2.38 13.43 12.31
C GLN A 843 -2.21 13.50 10.78
N ARG A 844 -2.84 12.60 10.04
CA ARG A 844 -2.95 12.67 8.58
C ARG A 844 -4.36 13.11 8.21
N CYS A 845 -4.50 13.99 7.22
CA CYS A 845 -5.82 14.31 6.66
C CYS A 845 -6.50 13.08 6.06
N SER A 846 -5.72 12.07 5.63
CA SER A 846 -6.18 10.77 5.14
C SER A 846 -6.45 9.72 6.21
N ALA A 847 -6.18 10.01 7.50
CA ALA A 847 -6.31 9.02 8.56
C ALA A 847 -7.74 8.50 8.70
N LEU A 848 -7.87 7.22 9.02
CA LEU A 848 -9.17 6.56 9.22
C LEU A 848 -9.83 7.09 10.48
N ARG A 849 -11.01 7.69 10.31
CA ARG A 849 -11.80 8.25 11.42
C ARG A 849 -12.92 7.32 11.85
N VAL A 850 -13.53 6.61 10.89
CA VAL A 850 -14.69 5.74 11.13
C VAL A 850 -14.53 4.39 10.45
N LEU A 851 -14.36 3.34 11.25
CA LEU A 851 -14.42 1.96 10.78
C LEU A 851 -15.86 1.43 10.89
N CYS A 852 -16.42 0.99 9.78
CA CYS A 852 -17.77 0.43 9.68
C CYS A 852 -17.66 -1.08 9.47
N LEU A 853 -17.94 -1.86 10.52
CA LEU A 853 -17.84 -3.32 10.51
C LEU A 853 -19.20 -3.96 10.30
N GLN A 854 -19.28 -4.94 9.40
CA GLN A 854 -20.48 -5.74 9.27
C GLN A 854 -20.72 -6.55 10.57
N GLU A 855 -21.97 -6.57 11.03
CA GLU A 855 -22.40 -7.12 12.33
C GLU A 855 -21.83 -8.51 12.62
N GLU A 856 -21.84 -9.41 11.64
CA GLU A 856 -21.45 -10.81 11.82
C GLU A 856 -19.95 -11.02 12.09
N VAL A 857 -19.09 -10.06 11.72
CA VAL A 857 -17.63 -10.16 11.93
C VAL A 857 -17.09 -9.12 12.91
N ALA A 858 -17.92 -8.18 13.34
CA ALA A 858 -17.50 -7.03 14.12
C ALA A 858 -16.82 -7.43 15.45
N ASP A 859 -17.34 -8.41 16.20
CA ASP A 859 -16.75 -8.79 17.50
C ASP A 859 -15.37 -9.45 17.37
N ARG A 860 -15.19 -10.33 16.37
CA ARG A 860 -13.90 -10.97 16.07
C ARG A 860 -12.87 -9.92 15.67
N THR A 861 -13.23 -9.06 14.72
CA THR A 861 -12.33 -8.01 14.20
C THR A 861 -12.01 -6.98 15.28
N LEU A 862 -12.97 -6.57 16.11
CA LEU A 862 -12.72 -5.64 17.22
C LEU A 862 -11.83 -6.25 18.30
N THR A 863 -12.01 -7.53 18.63
CA THR A 863 -11.14 -8.21 19.60
C THR A 863 -9.69 -8.23 19.11
N MET A 864 -9.48 -8.58 17.84
CA MET A 864 -8.15 -8.57 17.23
C MET A 864 -7.57 -7.14 17.13
N LEU A 865 -8.39 -6.16 16.75
CA LEU A 865 -7.99 -4.76 16.68
C LEU A 865 -7.54 -4.20 18.03
N ARG A 866 -8.28 -4.48 19.09
CA ARG A 866 -7.93 -4.10 20.47
C ARG A 866 -6.63 -4.77 20.93
N GLY A 867 -6.45 -6.03 20.59
CA GLY A 867 -5.21 -6.74 20.86
C GLY A 867 -4.02 -6.10 20.14
N ALA A 868 -4.16 -5.80 18.85
CA ALA A 868 -3.11 -5.15 18.06
C ALA A 868 -2.80 -3.73 18.56
N LEU A 869 -3.82 -2.98 18.99
CA LEU A 869 -3.66 -1.65 19.58
C LEU A 869 -2.71 -1.70 20.79
N ARG A 870 -2.85 -2.70 21.65
CA ARG A 870 -2.03 -2.87 22.87
C ARG A 870 -0.57 -3.20 22.58
N GLU A 871 -0.25 -3.61 21.36
CA GLU A 871 1.12 -3.90 20.95
C GLU A 871 1.88 -2.67 20.44
N LEU A 872 1.22 -1.51 20.32
CA LEU A 872 1.84 -0.27 19.86
C LEU A 872 2.67 0.40 20.96
N SER A 873 3.88 0.80 20.62
CA SER A 873 4.76 1.59 21.47
C SER A 873 4.51 3.08 21.24
N VAL A 874 4.20 3.81 22.32
CA VAL A 874 4.02 5.27 22.33
C VAL A 874 5.24 5.93 22.97
N GLY A 875 5.81 6.97 22.36
CA GLY A 875 6.93 7.67 22.97
C GLY A 875 7.63 8.71 22.10
N LYS A 876 8.82 9.14 22.55
CA LYS A 876 9.69 10.03 21.78
C LYS A 876 10.22 9.32 20.54
N THR A 877 10.06 9.93 19.37
CA THR A 877 10.28 9.29 18.08
C THR A 877 11.74 9.25 17.61
N ASP A 878 12.68 9.57 18.49
CA ASP A 878 14.12 9.41 18.26
C ASP A 878 14.63 7.98 18.47
N ARG A 879 13.70 7.01 18.51
CA ARG A 879 13.93 5.56 18.59
C ARG A 879 13.12 4.84 17.52
N LEU A 880 13.75 3.87 16.85
CA LEU A 880 13.11 3.06 15.81
C LEU A 880 11.94 2.21 16.35
N ALA A 881 11.98 1.85 17.64
CA ALA A 881 10.97 1.03 18.30
C ALA A 881 9.67 1.78 18.66
N VAL A 882 9.60 3.09 18.44
CA VAL A 882 8.38 3.87 18.71
C VAL A 882 7.48 3.87 17.49
N ASP A 883 6.24 3.40 17.66
CA ASP A 883 5.24 3.36 16.60
C ASP A 883 4.45 4.68 16.54
N ILE A 884 4.04 5.19 17.70
CA ILE A 884 3.19 6.38 17.83
C ILE A 884 3.93 7.50 18.55
N GLY A 885 4.11 8.62 17.85
CA GLY A 885 4.68 9.85 18.39
C GLY A 885 3.69 10.75 19.12
N PRO A 886 4.11 11.98 19.46
CA PRO A 886 3.26 12.98 20.10
C PRO A 886 2.24 13.58 19.12
N VAL A 887 1.22 14.24 19.68
CA VAL A 887 0.46 15.25 18.94
C VAL A 887 1.22 16.57 18.93
N ILE A 888 0.98 17.43 17.93
CA ILE A 888 1.88 18.55 17.61
C ILE A 888 2.02 19.63 18.69
N ASP A 889 0.96 19.89 19.47
CA ASP A 889 0.96 20.90 20.53
C ASP A 889 -0.17 20.70 21.56
N ASP A 890 -0.15 21.51 22.61
CA ASP A 890 -1.14 21.45 23.70
C ASP A 890 -2.58 21.72 23.23
N ASN A 891 -2.77 22.53 22.18
CA ASN A 891 -4.12 22.83 21.67
C ASN A 891 -4.70 21.60 20.98
N ALA A 892 -3.89 20.88 20.21
CA ALA A 892 -4.26 19.62 19.61
C ALA A 892 -4.60 18.59 20.72
N GLN A 893 -3.71 18.41 21.70
CA GLN A 893 -3.92 17.50 22.83
C GLN A 893 -5.25 17.76 23.54
N ARG A 894 -5.47 18.99 24.04
CA ARG A 894 -6.72 19.37 24.70
C ARG A 894 -7.95 19.16 23.83
N GLY A 895 -7.89 19.60 22.57
CA GLY A 895 -9.03 19.51 21.66
C GLY A 895 -9.43 18.07 21.32
N ILE A 896 -8.49 17.12 21.39
CA ILE A 896 -8.73 15.69 21.22
C ILE A 896 -9.25 15.09 22.53
N ASP A 897 -8.62 15.39 23.66
CA ASP A 897 -9.03 14.89 24.98
C ASP A 897 -10.46 15.33 25.33
N ASP A 898 -10.82 16.59 25.06
CA ASP A 898 -12.17 17.13 25.23
C ASP A 898 -13.21 16.35 24.40
N HIS A 899 -12.83 15.91 23.19
CA HIS A 899 -13.71 15.08 22.34
C HIS A 899 -13.88 13.69 22.93
N ILE A 900 -12.79 13.06 23.37
CA ILE A 900 -12.83 11.72 23.99
C ILE A 900 -13.74 11.75 25.23
N GLU A 901 -13.57 12.75 26.09
CA GLU A 901 -14.36 12.89 27.30
C GLU A 901 -15.84 13.20 27.00
N ARG A 902 -16.12 14.05 26.01
CA ARG A 902 -17.49 14.24 25.51
C ARG A 902 -18.13 12.92 25.06
N MET A 903 -17.40 12.08 24.31
CA MET A 903 -17.94 10.80 23.85
C MET A 903 -18.18 9.84 25.01
N ARG A 904 -17.32 9.84 26.03
CA ARG A 904 -17.52 9.10 27.28
C ARG A 904 -18.80 9.55 27.99
N GLN A 905 -19.04 10.86 28.08
CA GLN A 905 -20.26 11.44 28.69
C GLN A 905 -21.54 11.12 27.90
N LEU A 906 -21.45 10.94 26.58
CA LEU A 906 -22.56 10.45 25.75
C LEU A 906 -22.82 8.94 25.92
N GLY A 907 -22.04 8.27 26.76
CA GLY A 907 -22.14 6.84 27.05
C GLY A 907 -21.70 5.97 25.89
N CYS A 908 -20.71 6.42 25.11
CA CYS A 908 -19.98 5.57 24.16
C CYS A 908 -18.95 4.71 24.91
N ASN A 909 -18.67 3.52 24.41
CA ASN A 909 -17.56 2.72 24.92
C ASN A 909 -16.25 3.35 24.43
N VAL A 910 -15.35 3.67 25.35
CA VAL A 910 -14.05 4.30 25.07
C VAL A 910 -12.94 3.42 25.64
N GLU A 911 -12.07 2.92 24.77
CA GLU A 911 -10.87 2.17 25.12
C GLU A 911 -9.64 2.99 24.75
N GLN A 912 -8.67 3.09 25.66
CA GLN A 912 -7.44 3.85 25.48
C GLN A 912 -6.26 2.99 25.95
N LEU A 913 -5.11 3.18 25.32
CA LEU A 913 -3.86 2.68 25.86
C LEU A 913 -3.40 3.52 27.06
N ASP A 914 -2.63 2.89 27.95
CA ASP A 914 -1.91 3.64 28.97
C ASP A 914 -0.72 4.37 28.33
N LEU A 915 -0.56 5.65 28.67
CA LEU A 915 0.61 6.42 28.27
C LEU A 915 1.79 6.11 29.21
N PRO A 916 3.02 5.99 28.69
CA PRO A 916 4.19 5.87 29.55
C PRO A 916 4.41 7.16 30.35
N SER A 917 5.06 7.05 31.52
CA SER A 917 5.36 8.21 32.38
C SER A 917 6.18 9.30 31.67
N THR A 918 7.01 8.91 30.70
CA THR A 918 7.79 9.83 29.86
C THR A 918 6.93 10.73 28.97
N ALA A 919 5.68 10.35 28.69
CA ALA A 919 4.75 11.16 27.90
C ALA A 919 4.44 12.53 28.55
N ALA A 920 4.62 12.66 29.87
CA ALA A 920 4.42 13.92 30.59
C ALA A 920 5.44 15.02 30.21
N LYS A 921 6.53 14.67 29.51
CA LYS A 921 7.53 15.64 29.02
C LYS A 921 7.12 16.35 27.73
N GLY A 922 6.12 15.84 27.02
CA GLY A 922 5.63 16.39 25.75
C GLY A 922 4.11 16.32 25.66
N THR A 923 3.58 16.39 24.44
CA THR A 923 2.13 16.41 24.16
C THR A 923 1.68 15.12 23.52
N PHE A 924 1.10 14.21 24.32
CA PHE A 924 0.65 12.90 23.84
C PHE A 924 -0.84 12.67 24.08
N VAL A 925 -1.47 11.97 23.14
CA VAL A 925 -2.82 11.43 23.30
C VAL A 925 -2.73 9.93 23.14
N ALA A 926 -3.34 9.19 24.06
CA ALA A 926 -3.40 7.74 23.97
C ALA A 926 -4.14 7.29 22.69
N PRO A 927 -3.62 6.32 21.92
CA PRO A 927 -4.41 5.64 20.90
C PRO A 927 -5.74 5.16 21.47
N THR A 928 -6.83 5.60 20.84
CA THR A 928 -8.18 5.51 21.41
C THR A 928 -9.16 4.89 20.41
N ILE A 929 -10.01 3.97 20.87
CA ILE A 929 -11.14 3.41 20.12
C ILE A 929 -12.45 3.83 20.79
N ILE A 930 -13.39 4.36 20.00
CA ILE A 930 -14.71 4.80 20.47
C ILE A 930 -15.80 4.09 19.67
N GLU A 931 -16.66 3.31 20.33
CA GLU A 931 -17.83 2.71 19.67
C GLU A 931 -19.00 3.69 19.64
N LEU A 932 -19.39 4.10 18.43
CA LEU A 932 -20.48 5.05 18.20
C LEU A 932 -21.84 4.37 18.20
N LYS A 933 -22.85 5.13 18.63
CA LYS A 933 -24.26 4.74 18.49
C LYS A 933 -24.80 5.11 17.12
N LYS A 934 -24.43 6.30 16.61
CA LYS A 934 -24.81 6.80 15.29
C LYS A 934 -23.68 7.63 14.69
N LEU A 935 -23.52 7.57 13.37
CA LEU A 935 -22.49 8.35 12.67
C LEU A 935 -22.67 9.86 12.88
N SER A 936 -23.92 10.30 13.00
CA SER A 936 -24.30 11.69 13.27
C SER A 936 -23.76 12.25 14.59
N ASP A 937 -23.26 11.41 15.50
CA ASP A 937 -22.65 11.85 16.76
C ASP A 937 -21.29 12.52 16.50
N LEU A 938 -20.64 12.20 15.37
CA LEU A 938 -19.47 12.91 14.86
C LEU A 938 -19.89 14.16 14.11
N LYS A 939 -19.54 15.32 14.68
CA LYS A 939 -19.90 16.64 14.12
C LYS A 939 -18.79 17.32 13.34
N ARG A 940 -17.53 16.99 13.65
CA ARG A 940 -16.32 17.60 13.07
C ARG A 940 -15.22 16.56 12.98
N GLU A 941 -14.18 16.87 12.22
CA GLU A 941 -12.94 16.08 12.23
C GLU A 941 -12.28 16.17 13.62
N VAL A 942 -11.73 15.03 14.07
CA VAL A 942 -10.89 14.93 15.27
C VAL A 942 -9.50 14.51 14.80
N PHE A 943 -8.57 15.46 14.83
CA PHE A 943 -7.25 15.31 14.20
C PHE A 943 -6.23 14.67 15.15
N GLY A 944 -6.49 13.42 15.54
CA GLY A 944 -5.66 12.69 16.52
C GLY A 944 -5.85 11.18 16.42
N PRO A 945 -5.24 10.40 17.33
CA PRO A 945 -5.21 8.94 17.27
C PRO A 945 -6.51 8.35 17.84
N VAL A 946 -7.66 8.76 17.30
CA VAL A 946 -9.00 8.39 17.75
C VAL A 946 -9.77 7.72 16.61
N LEU A 947 -9.94 6.41 16.72
CA LEU A 947 -10.74 5.61 15.80
C LEU A 947 -12.17 5.45 16.33
N HIS A 948 -13.15 5.75 15.49
CA HIS A 948 -14.54 5.50 15.80
C HIS A 948 -15.02 4.22 15.11
N ILE A 949 -15.84 3.44 15.80
CA ILE A 949 -16.41 2.18 15.29
C ILE A 949 -17.91 2.33 15.11
N MET A 950 -18.41 1.87 13.97
CA MET A 950 -19.83 1.66 13.70
C MET A 950 -20.07 0.22 13.26
N ARG A 951 -21.18 -0.38 13.71
CA ARG A 951 -21.65 -1.67 13.20
C ARG A 951 -22.77 -1.46 12.18
N TYR A 952 -22.85 -2.31 11.17
CA TYR A 952 -23.94 -2.27 10.20
C TYR A 952 -24.38 -3.67 9.78
N GLN A 953 -25.66 -3.80 9.41
CA GLN A 953 -26.18 -5.00 8.78
C GLN A 953 -25.96 -4.91 7.26
N ARG A 954 -25.64 -6.03 6.59
CA ARG A 954 -25.38 -6.04 5.13
C ARG A 954 -26.49 -5.38 4.28
N LYS A 955 -27.75 -5.56 4.68
CA LYS A 955 -28.94 -4.95 4.04
C LYS A 955 -29.02 -3.42 4.21
N GLY A 956 -28.30 -2.87 5.17
CA GLY A 956 -28.21 -1.44 5.45
C GLY A 956 -27.04 -0.73 4.76
N LEU A 957 -26.32 -1.39 3.85
CA LEU A 957 -25.13 -0.82 3.20
C LEU A 957 -25.43 0.53 2.51
N ASP A 958 -26.52 0.65 1.76
CA ASP A 958 -26.85 1.89 1.02
C ASP A 958 -27.13 3.05 1.96
N LYS A 959 -27.81 2.77 3.07
CA LYS A 959 -28.04 3.75 4.13
C LYS A 959 -26.70 4.17 4.76
N LEU A 960 -25.79 3.24 5.02
CA LEU A 960 -24.48 3.55 5.56
C LEU A 960 -23.67 4.44 4.60
N ILE A 961 -23.67 4.14 3.30
CA ILE A 961 -23.03 4.98 2.28
C ILE A 961 -23.65 6.39 2.29
N ALA A 962 -24.97 6.49 2.37
CA ALA A 962 -25.67 7.76 2.47
C ALA A 962 -25.28 8.54 3.75
N ASP A 963 -25.20 7.86 4.90
CA ASP A 963 -24.80 8.45 6.18
C ASP A 963 -23.34 8.98 6.11
N ILE A 964 -22.42 8.24 5.46
CA ILE A 964 -21.02 8.65 5.24
C ILE A 964 -20.97 9.91 4.36
N ASN A 965 -21.66 9.89 3.23
CA ASN A 965 -21.74 11.02 2.30
C ASN A 965 -22.39 12.26 2.96
N ALA A 966 -23.34 12.06 3.89
CA ALA A 966 -24.03 13.13 4.60
C ALA A 966 -23.13 13.92 5.55
N SER A 967 -21.92 13.43 5.87
CA SER A 967 -20.91 14.21 6.61
C SER A 967 -20.48 15.48 5.85
N GLY A 968 -20.67 15.51 4.53
CA GLY A 968 -20.24 16.60 3.64
C GLY A 968 -18.76 16.57 3.26
N TYR A 969 -17.95 15.74 3.92
CA TYR A 969 -16.56 15.46 3.57
C TYR A 969 -16.47 14.42 2.45
N GLY A 970 -15.28 14.26 1.88
CA GLY A 970 -15.02 13.30 0.82
C GLY A 970 -13.56 13.27 0.41
N LEU A 971 -12.65 12.98 1.36
CA LEU A 971 -11.21 12.91 1.11
C LEU A 971 -10.76 11.49 0.80
N THR A 972 -10.58 10.64 1.82
CA THR A 972 -10.22 9.22 1.65
C THR A 972 -11.35 8.30 2.07
N PHE A 973 -11.44 7.14 1.42
CA PHE A 973 -12.39 6.08 1.77
C PHE A 973 -11.78 4.69 1.53
N GLY A 974 -11.98 3.79 2.49
CA GLY A 974 -11.51 2.41 2.43
C GLY A 974 -12.64 1.41 2.23
N LEU A 975 -12.37 0.33 1.51
CA LEU A 975 -13.26 -0.81 1.38
C LEU A 975 -12.47 -2.11 1.50
N HIS A 976 -12.82 -2.95 2.47
CA HIS A 976 -12.37 -4.33 2.55
C HIS A 976 -13.51 -5.28 2.17
N THR A 977 -13.36 -5.92 1.01
CA THR A 977 -14.28 -6.94 0.48
C THR A 977 -13.59 -7.77 -0.59
N ARG A 978 -14.04 -9.01 -0.76
CA ARG A 978 -13.65 -9.90 -1.86
C ARG A 978 -14.74 -10.01 -2.94
N LEU A 979 -15.81 -9.23 -2.85
CA LEU A 979 -16.97 -9.24 -3.76
C LEU A 979 -16.88 -8.08 -4.74
N ASP A 980 -16.77 -8.37 -6.04
CA ASP A 980 -16.60 -7.31 -7.05
C ASP A 980 -17.85 -6.45 -7.20
N ASP A 981 -19.05 -7.04 -7.09
CA ASP A 981 -20.30 -6.28 -7.05
C ASP A 981 -20.33 -5.29 -5.88
N THR A 982 -19.76 -5.66 -4.74
CA THR A 982 -19.67 -4.75 -3.59
C THR A 982 -18.65 -3.66 -3.85
N ILE A 983 -17.52 -3.97 -4.50
CA ILE A 983 -16.55 -2.96 -4.94
C ILE A 983 -17.22 -1.97 -5.89
N ALA A 984 -17.86 -2.46 -6.96
CA ALA A 984 -18.52 -1.63 -7.96
C ALA A 984 -19.61 -0.75 -7.32
N HIS A 985 -20.52 -1.37 -6.56
CA HIS A 985 -21.61 -0.66 -5.89
C HIS A 985 -21.11 0.42 -4.94
N VAL A 986 -20.16 0.10 -4.04
CA VAL A 986 -19.66 1.07 -3.06
C VAL A 986 -18.87 2.19 -3.75
N THR A 987 -18.00 1.86 -4.71
CA THR A 987 -17.16 2.86 -5.39
C THR A 987 -17.97 3.79 -6.32
N GLU A 988 -19.11 3.35 -6.83
CA GLU A 988 -20.03 4.19 -7.61
C GLU A 988 -20.84 5.18 -6.73
N HIS A 989 -21.17 4.78 -5.50
CA HIS A 989 -22.08 5.53 -4.63
C HIS A 989 -21.39 6.37 -3.55
N VAL A 990 -20.21 5.97 -3.09
CA VAL A 990 -19.39 6.78 -2.16
C VAL A 990 -18.88 8.02 -2.88
N ARG A 991 -18.93 9.17 -2.20
CA ARG A 991 -18.48 10.46 -2.72
C ARG A 991 -17.21 10.90 -2.02
N ALA A 992 -16.06 10.32 -2.41
CA ALA A 992 -14.74 10.67 -1.92
C ALA A 992 -13.73 10.73 -3.07
N GLY A 993 -12.70 11.58 -2.94
CA GLY A 993 -11.71 11.78 -4.00
C GLY A 993 -10.68 10.65 -4.12
N ASN A 994 -10.34 9.97 -3.03
CA ASN A 994 -9.36 8.88 -3.00
C ASN A 994 -9.99 7.61 -2.39
N LEU A 995 -10.15 6.58 -3.20
CA LEU A 995 -10.73 5.29 -2.83
C LEU A 995 -9.63 4.23 -2.74
N TYR A 996 -9.66 3.42 -1.69
CA TYR A 996 -8.68 2.36 -1.46
C TYR A 996 -9.39 1.03 -1.19
N VAL A 997 -9.02 -0.01 -1.93
CA VAL A 997 -9.66 -1.34 -1.84
C VAL A 997 -8.66 -2.40 -1.38
N ASN A 998 -8.98 -3.06 -0.27
CA ASN A 998 -8.18 -4.11 0.39
C ASN A 998 -6.75 -3.67 0.76
N ARG A 999 -6.62 -2.44 1.26
CA ARG A 999 -5.38 -1.82 1.74
C ARG A 999 -5.71 -0.65 2.68
N ASN A 1000 -4.71 -0.16 3.39
CA ASN A 1000 -4.79 1.11 4.12
C ASN A 1000 -5.17 2.31 3.22
N ILE A 1001 -5.66 3.38 3.85
CA ILE A 1001 -6.18 4.58 3.17
C ILE A 1001 -5.23 5.79 3.24
N ILE A 1002 -3.96 5.56 3.59
CA ILE A 1002 -2.94 6.60 3.82
C ILE A 1002 -1.78 6.48 2.83
N GLY A 1003 -0.88 7.46 2.83
CA GLY A 1003 0.37 7.41 2.03
C GLY A 1003 0.13 7.42 0.52
N ALA A 1004 -0.76 8.30 0.04
CA ALA A 1004 -0.97 8.49 -1.39
C ALA A 1004 0.33 8.89 -2.09
N VAL A 1005 0.68 8.21 -3.18
CA VAL A 1005 1.93 8.43 -3.91
C VAL A 1005 1.69 9.40 -5.07
N VAL A 1006 2.51 10.45 -5.15
CA VAL A 1006 2.45 11.50 -6.18
C VAL A 1006 2.47 10.89 -7.60
N GLY A 1007 1.49 11.25 -8.43
CA GLY A 1007 1.38 10.76 -9.80
C GLY A 1007 0.87 9.31 -9.95
N VAL A 1008 0.63 8.61 -8.83
CA VAL A 1008 0.06 7.24 -8.82
C VAL A 1008 -1.31 7.26 -8.18
N GLN A 1009 -1.45 7.90 -7.02
CA GLN A 1009 -2.73 8.23 -6.43
C GLN A 1009 -2.84 9.75 -6.22
N PRO A 1010 -3.09 10.55 -7.28
CA PRO A 1010 -3.37 11.97 -7.14
C PRO A 1010 -4.30 12.25 -5.95
N PHE A 1011 -3.89 13.16 -5.07
CA PHE A 1011 -4.47 13.29 -3.75
C PHE A 1011 -5.26 14.58 -3.62
N GLY A 1012 -6.49 14.47 -3.13
CA GLY A 1012 -7.38 15.60 -2.92
C GLY A 1012 -8.83 15.17 -2.89
N GLY A 1013 -9.66 15.94 -2.17
CA GLY A 1013 -11.04 15.58 -1.88
C GLY A 1013 -12.08 16.39 -2.65
N ARG A 1014 -13.32 16.25 -2.18
CA ARG A 1014 -14.49 17.04 -2.63
C ARG A 1014 -15.25 17.59 -1.43
N GLY A 1015 -16.22 18.46 -1.70
CA GLY A 1015 -17.11 18.98 -0.66
C GLY A 1015 -16.34 19.75 0.41
N LEU A 1016 -16.53 19.41 1.69
CA LEU A 1016 -15.82 20.02 2.80
C LEU A 1016 -14.33 19.69 2.84
N SER A 1017 -13.87 18.69 2.07
CA SER A 1017 -12.48 18.23 2.04
C SER A 1017 -11.59 18.99 1.07
N GLY A 1018 -12.15 19.73 0.11
CA GLY A 1018 -11.33 20.61 -0.70
C GLY A 1018 -11.98 21.07 -1.99
N THR A 1019 -11.31 22.02 -2.63
CA THR A 1019 -11.72 22.56 -3.92
C THR A 1019 -11.20 21.73 -5.09
N GLY A 1020 -10.10 21.00 -4.91
CA GLY A 1020 -9.24 20.54 -6.00
C GLY A 1020 -8.58 21.72 -6.74
N PRO A 1021 -7.87 21.45 -7.85
CA PRO A 1021 -7.53 20.12 -8.37
C PRO A 1021 -6.59 19.33 -7.45
N LYS A 1022 -6.48 18.02 -7.67
CA LYS A 1022 -5.66 17.12 -6.84
C LYS A 1022 -4.17 17.45 -6.90
N ALA A 1023 -3.53 17.50 -5.74
CA ALA A 1023 -2.09 17.54 -5.63
C ALA A 1023 -1.48 16.25 -6.23
N GLY A 1024 -0.34 16.37 -6.91
CA GLY A 1024 0.30 15.26 -7.61
C GLY A 1024 -0.53 14.71 -8.78
N GLY A 1025 -1.53 15.45 -9.24
CA GLY A 1025 -2.38 15.13 -10.37
C GLY A 1025 -2.12 15.99 -11.61
N PRO A 1026 -2.61 15.56 -12.78
CA PRO A 1026 -2.36 16.23 -14.07
C PRO A 1026 -3.07 17.58 -14.21
N MET A 1027 -4.09 17.87 -13.39
CA MET A 1027 -4.84 19.14 -13.44
C MET A 1027 -4.22 20.25 -12.59
N TYR A 1028 -3.24 19.94 -11.74
CA TYR A 1028 -2.78 20.87 -10.70
C TYR A 1028 -2.13 22.14 -11.25
N LEU A 1029 -1.15 22.00 -12.16
CA LEU A 1029 -0.43 23.14 -12.74
C LEU A 1029 -1.33 24.05 -13.58
N ARG A 1030 -2.39 23.48 -14.16
CA ARG A 1030 -3.35 24.21 -15.01
C ARG A 1030 -4.13 25.27 -14.23
N ARG A 1031 -4.22 25.14 -12.90
CA ARG A 1031 -4.89 26.11 -12.03
C ARG A 1031 -4.02 27.32 -11.68
N LEU A 1032 -2.73 27.23 -11.97
CA LEU A 1032 -1.70 28.21 -11.59
C LEU A 1032 -1.26 29.07 -12.78
N VAL A 1033 -2.04 29.07 -13.85
CA VAL A 1033 -1.90 29.94 -15.04
C VAL A 1033 -3.25 30.60 -15.34
N ALA A 1034 -3.23 31.76 -16.01
CA ALA A 1034 -4.41 32.58 -16.25
C ALA A 1034 -5.41 31.92 -17.23
N SER A 1035 -4.91 31.08 -18.15
CA SER A 1035 -5.73 30.28 -19.06
C SER A 1035 -5.12 28.90 -19.25
N SER A 1036 -5.96 27.87 -19.21
CA SER A 1036 -5.61 26.50 -19.58
C SER A 1036 -6.82 25.83 -20.20
N THR A 1037 -6.72 25.43 -21.46
CA THR A 1037 -7.86 24.96 -22.28
C THR A 1037 -7.65 23.56 -22.85
N GLU A 1038 -6.46 22.99 -22.65
CA GLU A 1038 -6.17 21.65 -23.15
C GLU A 1038 -6.82 20.60 -22.24
N ALA A 1039 -7.80 19.92 -22.82
CA ALA A 1039 -8.55 18.84 -22.20
C ALA A 1039 -7.74 17.53 -22.16
N LEU A 1040 -7.91 16.74 -21.09
CA LEU A 1040 -7.44 15.36 -21.11
C LEU A 1040 -8.33 14.54 -22.05
N ARG A 1041 -7.73 13.79 -22.96
CA ARG A 1041 -8.49 12.99 -23.94
C ARG A 1041 -7.88 11.62 -24.17
N ASP A 1042 -8.78 10.65 -24.29
CA ASP A 1042 -8.54 9.31 -24.80
C ASP A 1042 -9.87 8.74 -25.35
N ALA A 1043 -9.91 7.44 -25.64
CA ALA A 1043 -11.11 6.76 -26.15
C ALA A 1043 -12.26 6.63 -25.13
N SER A 1044 -12.02 6.88 -23.84
CA SER A 1044 -13.03 6.76 -22.78
C SER A 1044 -13.90 8.00 -22.63
N VAL A 1045 -13.46 9.15 -23.17
CA VAL A 1045 -14.20 10.41 -23.10
C VAL A 1045 -15.56 10.29 -23.78
N GLN A 1046 -16.60 10.73 -23.08
CA GLN A 1046 -17.99 10.65 -23.53
C GLN A 1046 -18.55 12.05 -23.76
N THR A 1047 -19.47 12.15 -24.73
CA THR A 1047 -20.32 13.34 -24.84
C THR A 1047 -21.60 13.09 -24.07
N ASP A 1048 -21.91 13.95 -23.10
CA ASP A 1048 -23.13 13.82 -22.30
C ASP A 1048 -24.41 13.91 -23.18
N PRO A 1049 -25.36 12.97 -23.05
CA PRO A 1049 -26.59 12.97 -23.86
C PRO A 1049 -27.47 14.21 -23.66
N ALA A 1050 -27.53 14.76 -22.45
CA ALA A 1050 -28.31 15.97 -22.19
C ALA A 1050 -27.64 17.19 -22.85
N ALA A 1051 -26.32 17.26 -22.90
CA ALA A 1051 -25.61 18.30 -23.65
C ALA A 1051 -25.94 18.23 -25.17
N GLN A 1052 -25.95 17.02 -25.75
CA GLN A 1052 -26.32 16.83 -27.16
C GLN A 1052 -27.76 17.26 -27.44
N GLN A 1053 -28.71 16.87 -26.59
CA GLN A 1053 -30.11 17.27 -26.73
C GLN A 1053 -30.32 18.76 -26.52
N PHE A 1054 -29.56 19.39 -25.62
CA PHE A 1054 -29.59 20.83 -25.42
C PHE A 1054 -29.09 21.58 -26.66
N ILE A 1055 -27.99 21.12 -27.28
CA ILE A 1055 -27.48 21.67 -28.54
C ILE A 1055 -28.52 21.54 -29.65
N ALA A 1056 -29.15 20.36 -29.79
CA ALA A 1056 -30.20 20.14 -30.80
C ALA A 1056 -31.43 21.04 -30.56
N TRP A 1057 -31.82 21.23 -29.29
CA TRP A 1057 -32.90 22.14 -28.92
C TRP A 1057 -32.58 23.60 -29.26
N LEU A 1058 -31.34 24.06 -29.02
CA LEU A 1058 -30.90 25.41 -29.41
C LEU A 1058 -30.98 25.60 -30.94
N GLN A 1059 -30.63 24.58 -31.72
CA GLN A 1059 -30.77 24.61 -33.18
C GLN A 1059 -32.25 24.73 -33.60
N GLY A 1060 -33.15 24.03 -32.92
CA GLY A 1060 -34.59 24.09 -33.19
C GLY A 1060 -35.28 25.39 -32.73
N LYS A 1061 -34.62 26.20 -31.88
CA LYS A 1061 -35.08 27.53 -31.43
C LYS A 1061 -34.55 28.67 -32.32
N ASP A 1062 -33.92 28.35 -33.46
CA ASP A 1062 -33.24 29.32 -34.33
C ASP A 1062 -32.10 30.11 -33.65
N ALA A 1063 -31.53 29.58 -32.55
CA ALA A 1063 -30.40 30.17 -31.84
C ALA A 1063 -29.06 29.61 -32.37
N ALA A 1064 -28.79 29.80 -33.67
CA ALA A 1064 -27.70 29.14 -34.38
C ALA A 1064 -26.30 29.42 -33.78
N ASP A 1065 -26.02 30.67 -33.40
CA ASP A 1065 -24.73 31.05 -32.81
C ASP A 1065 -24.53 30.44 -31.42
N ALA A 1066 -25.58 30.45 -30.59
CA ALA A 1066 -25.56 29.80 -29.28
C ALA A 1066 -25.36 28.28 -29.40
N ALA A 1067 -26.00 27.62 -30.39
CA ALA A 1067 -25.81 26.20 -30.64
C ALA A 1067 -24.39 25.87 -31.11
N LYS A 1068 -23.81 26.70 -31.99
CA LYS A 1068 -22.42 26.56 -32.43
C LYS A 1068 -21.46 26.66 -31.26
N GLN A 1069 -21.69 27.63 -30.37
CA GLN A 1069 -20.85 27.86 -29.21
C GLN A 1069 -21.00 26.75 -28.16
N ALA A 1070 -22.23 26.33 -27.85
CA ALA A 1070 -22.51 25.20 -26.99
C ALA A 1070 -21.84 23.91 -27.49
N ARG A 1071 -21.81 23.69 -28.81
CA ARG A 1071 -21.08 22.56 -29.41
C ARG A 1071 -19.57 22.69 -29.23
N ALA A 1072 -19.00 23.89 -29.42
CA ALA A 1072 -17.57 24.11 -29.23
C ALA A 1072 -17.16 23.85 -27.77
N VAL A 1073 -17.94 24.35 -26.82
CA VAL A 1073 -17.76 24.07 -25.38
C VAL A 1073 -17.87 22.57 -25.12
N ALA A 1074 -18.97 21.93 -25.54
CA ALA A 1074 -19.18 20.52 -25.26
C ALA A 1074 -18.09 19.61 -25.85
N ALA A 1075 -17.54 19.99 -27.00
CA ALA A 1075 -16.44 19.27 -27.62
C ALA A 1075 -15.18 19.26 -26.75
N GLN A 1076 -15.00 20.19 -25.80
CA GLN A 1076 -13.82 20.29 -24.92
C GLN A 1076 -13.90 19.42 -23.67
N SER A 1077 -15.03 18.80 -23.37
CA SER A 1077 -15.20 18.05 -22.12
C SER A 1077 -14.30 16.81 -22.07
N SER A 1078 -13.75 16.54 -20.88
CA SER A 1078 -13.04 15.30 -20.54
C SER A 1078 -13.89 14.35 -19.69
N LEU A 1079 -15.22 14.54 -19.66
CA LEU A 1079 -16.12 13.68 -18.89
C LEU A 1079 -15.95 12.21 -19.30
N GLY A 1080 -15.82 11.33 -18.31
CA GLY A 1080 -15.64 9.90 -18.53
C GLY A 1080 -14.21 9.47 -18.81
N PHE A 1081 -13.24 10.41 -18.86
CA PHE A 1081 -11.82 10.07 -18.91
C PHE A 1081 -11.49 9.10 -17.78
N ASN A 1082 -10.86 7.96 -18.10
CA ASN A 1082 -10.49 6.93 -17.17
C ASN A 1082 -9.21 6.23 -17.64
N THR A 1083 -8.15 6.31 -16.83
CA THR A 1083 -6.84 5.76 -17.17
C THR A 1083 -6.21 5.05 -15.99
N GLU A 1084 -5.40 4.02 -16.29
CA GLU A 1084 -4.54 3.37 -15.32
C GLU A 1084 -3.23 4.18 -15.18
N LEU A 1085 -2.86 4.53 -13.95
CA LEU A 1085 -1.62 5.19 -13.62
C LEU A 1085 -0.53 4.17 -13.30
N GLN A 1086 0.64 4.38 -13.87
CA GLN A 1086 1.80 3.52 -13.65
C GLN A 1086 2.20 3.54 -12.16
N GLY A 1087 2.42 2.36 -11.60
CA GLY A 1087 2.72 2.19 -10.17
C GLY A 1087 3.35 0.83 -9.86
N PRO A 1088 3.44 0.47 -8.57
CA PRO A 1088 4.03 -0.79 -8.13
C PRO A 1088 3.20 -2.00 -8.60
N VAL A 1089 3.87 -3.14 -8.77
CA VAL A 1089 3.18 -4.40 -9.04
C VAL A 1089 2.26 -4.79 -7.87
N GLY A 1090 1.20 -5.53 -8.17
CA GLY A 1090 0.24 -5.97 -7.14
C GLY A 1090 -0.68 -4.86 -6.66
N GLU A 1091 -0.75 -3.76 -7.42
CA GLU A 1091 -1.73 -2.69 -7.29
C GLU A 1091 -2.28 -2.30 -8.66
N LEU A 1092 -3.54 -1.91 -8.69
CA LEU A 1092 -4.17 -1.25 -9.84
C LEU A 1092 -4.55 0.16 -9.38
N ASN A 1093 -4.05 1.18 -10.07
CA ASN A 1093 -4.26 2.58 -9.72
C ASN A 1093 -4.99 3.27 -10.86
N LEU A 1094 -6.24 3.65 -10.62
CA LEU A 1094 -7.10 4.27 -11.62
C LEU A 1094 -7.28 5.74 -11.31
N TYR A 1095 -7.31 6.57 -12.34
CA TYR A 1095 -7.67 7.97 -12.28
C TYR A 1095 -8.81 8.24 -13.26
N ALA A 1096 -9.90 8.81 -12.77
CA ALA A 1096 -11.09 9.06 -13.55
C ALA A 1096 -11.66 10.47 -13.32
N LEU A 1097 -12.37 10.99 -14.34
CA LEU A 1097 -13.06 12.28 -14.31
C LEU A 1097 -14.57 12.10 -14.31
N HIS A 1098 -15.21 12.56 -13.24
CA HIS A 1098 -16.65 12.46 -13.00
C HIS A 1098 -17.30 13.85 -12.98
N PRO A 1099 -18.64 13.94 -13.04
CA PRO A 1099 -19.33 15.19 -12.75
C PRO A 1099 -19.08 15.66 -11.32
N ARG A 1100 -18.90 16.97 -11.10
CA ARG A 1100 -18.76 17.56 -9.75
C ARG A 1100 -20.06 17.54 -8.94
N GLY A 1101 -21.20 17.64 -9.61
CA GLY A 1101 -22.52 17.61 -8.97
C GLY A 1101 -23.44 18.74 -9.42
N ARG A 1102 -23.82 19.63 -8.51
CA ARG A 1102 -24.71 20.77 -8.76
C ARG A 1102 -23.90 22.05 -8.97
N ILE A 1103 -24.06 22.68 -10.12
CA ILE A 1103 -23.36 23.93 -10.49
C ILE A 1103 -24.34 25.10 -10.43
N LEU A 1104 -23.99 26.13 -9.67
CA LEU A 1104 -24.73 27.38 -9.61
C LEU A 1104 -24.43 28.23 -10.85
N LEU A 1105 -25.47 28.63 -11.59
CA LEU A 1105 -25.35 29.53 -12.73
C LEU A 1105 -25.91 30.90 -12.35
N VAL A 1106 -25.08 31.92 -12.51
CA VAL A 1106 -25.45 33.33 -12.32
C VAL A 1106 -25.34 34.05 -13.67
N PRO A 1107 -26.28 33.81 -14.60
CA PRO A 1107 -26.27 34.41 -15.92
C PRO A 1107 -26.72 35.88 -15.87
N GLN A 1108 -26.43 36.62 -16.96
CA GLN A 1108 -26.93 37.98 -17.22
C GLN A 1108 -27.63 38.07 -18.58
N THR A 1109 -27.19 37.31 -19.58
CA THR A 1109 -27.73 37.33 -20.94
C THR A 1109 -28.24 35.96 -21.37
N PRO A 1110 -29.13 35.87 -22.38
CA PRO A 1110 -29.54 34.59 -22.96
C PRO A 1110 -28.36 33.75 -23.47
N LEU A 1111 -27.41 34.37 -24.19
CA LEU A 1111 -26.22 33.68 -24.69
C LEU A 1111 -25.36 33.13 -23.54
N GLY A 1112 -25.10 33.96 -22.52
CA GLY A 1112 -24.34 33.55 -21.34
C GLY A 1112 -25.00 32.39 -20.59
N LEU A 1113 -26.32 32.45 -20.41
CA LEU A 1113 -27.10 31.33 -19.86
C LEU A 1113 -26.92 30.06 -20.69
N TYR A 1114 -27.02 30.12 -22.02
CA TYR A 1114 -26.88 28.95 -22.88
C TYR A 1114 -25.48 28.35 -22.83
N VAL A 1115 -24.44 29.19 -22.83
CA VAL A 1115 -23.04 28.72 -22.74
C VAL A 1115 -22.77 28.10 -21.37
N GLN A 1116 -23.27 28.71 -20.29
CA GLN A 1116 -23.16 28.17 -18.94
C GLN A 1116 -23.88 26.82 -18.79
N ILE A 1117 -25.09 26.68 -19.36
CA ILE A 1117 -25.81 25.40 -19.40
C ILE A 1117 -25.02 24.37 -20.21
N ALA A 1118 -24.50 24.74 -21.37
CA ALA A 1118 -23.69 23.84 -22.20
C ALA A 1118 -22.45 23.35 -21.44
N ALA A 1119 -21.73 24.24 -20.74
CA ALA A 1119 -20.57 23.87 -19.92
C ALA A 1119 -20.94 22.91 -18.80
N GLY A 1120 -22.01 23.18 -18.05
CA GLY A 1120 -22.51 22.33 -16.98
C GLY A 1120 -22.95 20.94 -17.47
N LEU A 1121 -23.77 20.89 -18.53
CA LEU A 1121 -24.26 19.62 -19.08
C LEU A 1121 -23.15 18.80 -19.74
N ALA A 1122 -22.23 19.43 -20.47
CA ALA A 1122 -21.13 18.74 -21.14
C ALA A 1122 -20.19 18.02 -20.16
N THR A 1123 -20.15 18.48 -18.92
CA THR A 1123 -19.40 17.88 -17.80
C THR A 1123 -20.28 17.02 -16.91
N GLY A 1124 -21.49 16.68 -17.37
CA GLY A 1124 -22.42 15.75 -16.72
C GLY A 1124 -23.11 16.30 -15.48
N ASN A 1125 -22.97 17.60 -15.22
CA ASN A 1125 -23.49 18.21 -14.00
C ASN A 1125 -25.00 18.49 -14.08
N SER A 1126 -25.58 18.62 -12.90
CA SER A 1126 -26.88 19.25 -12.70
C SER A 1126 -26.70 20.75 -12.46
N ILE A 1127 -27.70 21.53 -12.82
CA ILE A 1127 -27.64 22.98 -12.95
C ILE A 1127 -28.69 23.61 -12.05
N VAL A 1128 -28.28 24.65 -11.34
CA VAL A 1128 -29.15 25.47 -10.49
C VAL A 1128 -28.98 26.92 -10.93
N ILE A 1129 -30.02 27.53 -11.48
CA ILE A 1129 -29.95 28.86 -12.08
C ILE A 1129 -30.52 29.90 -11.11
N ASP A 1130 -29.82 31.02 -10.96
CA ASP A 1130 -30.31 32.17 -10.22
C ASP A 1130 -31.59 32.73 -10.86
N ALA A 1131 -32.71 32.62 -10.14
CA ALA A 1131 -34.01 33.10 -10.59
C ALA A 1131 -34.10 34.63 -10.63
N ALA A 1132 -33.20 35.35 -9.95
CA ALA A 1132 -33.10 36.81 -10.05
C ALA A 1132 -32.58 37.28 -11.42
N SER A 1133 -32.05 36.38 -12.26
CA SER A 1133 -31.64 36.72 -13.63
C SER A 1133 -32.80 37.09 -14.57
N GLY A 1134 -34.04 36.66 -14.27
CA GLY A 1134 -35.21 36.92 -15.11
C GLY A 1134 -35.24 36.16 -16.45
N LEU A 1135 -34.37 35.15 -16.63
CA LEU A 1135 -34.21 34.43 -17.90
C LEU A 1135 -35.04 33.13 -17.99
N GLN A 1136 -36.06 32.95 -17.16
CA GLN A 1136 -36.86 31.72 -17.12
C GLN A 1136 -37.55 31.42 -18.45
N ASP A 1137 -37.99 32.48 -19.15
CA ASP A 1137 -38.69 32.37 -20.42
C ASP A 1137 -37.78 31.88 -21.56
N GLU A 1138 -36.46 32.01 -21.40
CA GLU A 1138 -35.50 31.49 -22.37
C GLU A 1138 -35.51 29.95 -22.40
N LEU A 1139 -35.88 29.27 -21.32
CA LEU A 1139 -35.80 27.81 -21.19
C LEU A 1139 -37.15 27.09 -21.34
N ARG A 1140 -38.14 27.72 -21.99
CA ARG A 1140 -39.44 27.06 -22.25
C ARG A 1140 -39.28 25.88 -23.21
N LYS A 1141 -40.01 24.79 -22.94
CA LYS A 1141 -40.08 23.58 -23.79
C LYS A 1141 -38.73 22.86 -23.96
N LEU A 1142 -37.89 22.83 -22.91
CA LEU A 1142 -36.69 22.00 -22.90
C LEU A 1142 -37.03 20.50 -23.03
N PRO A 1143 -36.16 19.70 -23.69
CA PRO A 1143 -36.29 18.25 -23.67
C PRO A 1143 -36.23 17.71 -22.24
N ALA A 1144 -37.01 16.66 -21.94
CA ALA A 1144 -37.09 16.12 -20.57
C ALA A 1144 -35.72 15.74 -19.96
N PRO A 1145 -34.77 15.11 -20.69
CA PRO A 1145 -33.44 14.80 -20.16
C PRO A 1145 -32.61 16.04 -19.78
N VAL A 1146 -32.87 17.19 -20.42
CA VAL A 1146 -32.25 18.47 -20.08
C VAL A 1146 -32.98 19.15 -18.92
N ALA A 1147 -34.31 19.22 -19.00
CA ALA A 1147 -35.15 19.83 -17.97
C ALA A 1147 -34.97 19.17 -16.59
N ASN A 1148 -34.82 17.84 -16.54
CA ASN A 1148 -34.59 17.10 -15.30
C ASN A 1148 -33.27 17.43 -14.59
N ARG A 1149 -32.33 18.08 -15.28
CA ARG A 1149 -31.06 18.53 -14.72
C ARG A 1149 -31.02 20.03 -14.41
N ILE A 1150 -32.07 20.77 -14.73
CA ILE A 1150 -32.12 22.23 -14.52
C ILE A 1150 -33.16 22.56 -13.46
N SER A 1151 -32.73 23.30 -12.46
CA SER A 1151 -33.58 23.87 -11.41
C SER A 1151 -33.30 25.37 -11.27
N TRP A 1152 -34.24 26.08 -10.63
CA TRP A 1152 -34.12 27.51 -10.38
C TRP A 1152 -34.14 27.77 -8.87
N THR A 1153 -33.34 28.72 -8.40
CA THR A 1153 -33.25 29.10 -6.99
C THR A 1153 -33.49 30.59 -6.79
N LYS A 1154 -34.17 30.95 -5.70
CA LYS A 1154 -34.24 32.33 -5.20
C LYS A 1154 -33.35 32.55 -3.97
N ASP A 1155 -32.85 31.47 -3.39
CA ASP A 1155 -32.06 31.46 -2.16
C ASP A 1155 -30.93 30.43 -2.30
N TRP A 1156 -29.75 30.94 -2.63
CA TRP A 1156 -28.58 30.11 -2.89
C TRP A 1156 -28.11 29.34 -1.64
N ALA A 1157 -28.38 29.87 -0.44
CA ALA A 1157 -27.94 29.23 0.81
C ALA A 1157 -28.80 28.01 1.15
N VAL A 1158 -30.10 28.06 0.85
CA VAL A 1158 -31.03 26.95 1.09
C VAL A 1158 -30.88 25.86 0.03
N ASP A 1159 -30.70 26.24 -1.23
CA ASP A 1159 -30.68 25.29 -2.35
C ASP A 1159 -29.30 24.68 -2.62
N GLY A 1160 -28.29 24.97 -1.80
CA GLY A 1160 -26.98 24.32 -1.82
C GLY A 1160 -27.01 22.85 -1.34
N PRO A 1161 -25.86 22.21 -1.11
CA PRO A 1161 -24.51 22.70 -1.44
C PRO A 1161 -24.25 22.66 -2.95
N PHE A 1162 -23.44 23.60 -3.44
CA PHE A 1162 -22.96 23.64 -4.82
C PHE A 1162 -21.53 23.12 -4.91
N ALA A 1163 -21.20 22.46 -6.02
CA ALA A 1163 -19.86 21.92 -6.27
C ALA A 1163 -18.99 22.85 -7.15
N GLY A 1164 -19.59 23.92 -7.67
CA GLY A 1164 -18.94 24.98 -8.45
C GLY A 1164 -19.97 26.06 -8.84
N ALA A 1165 -19.49 27.19 -9.36
CA ALA A 1165 -20.35 28.26 -9.87
C ALA A 1165 -19.78 28.92 -11.13
N LEU A 1166 -20.66 29.29 -12.07
CA LEU A 1166 -20.34 30.07 -13.26
C LEU A 1166 -21.08 31.40 -13.21
N ILE A 1167 -20.33 32.51 -13.31
CA ILE A 1167 -20.85 33.86 -13.15
C ILE A 1167 -20.65 34.65 -14.44
N GLU A 1168 -21.71 35.24 -14.95
CA GLU A 1168 -21.65 36.23 -16.02
C GLU A 1168 -21.80 37.64 -15.45
N GLY A 1169 -20.86 38.54 -15.77
CA GLY A 1169 -20.96 39.92 -15.35
C GLY A 1169 -19.74 40.79 -15.62
N ASP A 1170 -19.90 42.08 -15.37
CA ASP A 1170 -18.77 42.99 -15.16
C ASP A 1170 -18.11 42.76 -13.79
N ALA A 1171 -17.04 43.50 -13.51
CA ALA A 1171 -16.26 43.33 -12.28
C ALA A 1171 -17.12 43.51 -11.01
N GLU A 1172 -18.02 44.50 -10.96
CA GLU A 1172 -18.86 44.77 -9.80
C GLU A 1172 -19.85 43.62 -9.55
N ARG A 1173 -20.52 43.14 -10.61
CA ARG A 1173 -21.43 42.00 -10.53
C ARG A 1173 -20.69 40.71 -10.13
N ILE A 1174 -19.51 40.46 -10.69
CA ILE A 1174 -18.69 39.29 -10.33
C ILE A 1174 -18.33 39.35 -8.85
N GLN A 1175 -17.82 40.49 -8.37
CA GLN A 1175 -17.43 40.67 -6.99
C GLN A 1175 -18.61 40.49 -6.03
N GLN A 1176 -19.78 41.05 -6.36
CA GLN A 1176 -20.97 40.87 -5.55
C GLN A 1176 -21.41 39.40 -5.50
N ALA A 1177 -21.38 38.69 -6.62
CA ALA A 1177 -21.75 37.28 -6.68
C ALA A 1177 -20.79 36.39 -5.86
N ILE A 1178 -19.47 36.58 -5.98
CA ILE A 1178 -18.49 35.77 -5.20
C ILE A 1178 -18.59 36.03 -3.69
N LYS A 1179 -18.92 37.26 -3.27
CA LYS A 1179 -19.18 37.57 -1.84
C LYS A 1179 -20.34 36.76 -1.30
N VAL A 1180 -21.47 36.77 -2.01
CA VAL A 1180 -22.65 35.98 -1.62
C VAL A 1180 -22.32 34.48 -1.61
N ILE A 1181 -21.61 33.99 -2.63
CA ILE A 1181 -21.20 32.58 -2.71
C ILE A 1181 -20.29 32.19 -1.53
N SER A 1182 -19.33 33.03 -1.14
CA SER A 1182 -18.42 32.75 -0.02
C SER A 1182 -19.14 32.67 1.33
N ALA A 1183 -20.31 33.32 1.45
CA ALA A 1183 -21.15 33.28 2.65
C ALA A 1183 -22.04 32.03 2.74
N ILE A 1184 -22.18 31.24 1.66
CA ILE A 1184 -23.00 30.01 1.65
C ILE A 1184 -22.38 28.98 2.62
N PRO A 1185 -23.18 28.35 3.49
CA PRO A 1185 -22.69 27.31 4.40
C PRO A 1185 -22.26 26.05 3.62
N GLY A 1186 -21.30 25.31 4.18
CA GLY A 1186 -20.84 24.04 3.61
C GLY A 1186 -19.52 24.17 2.82
N PRO A 1187 -19.40 23.51 1.66
CA PRO A 1187 -18.13 23.43 0.92
C PRO A 1187 -17.70 24.76 0.33
N LEU A 1188 -16.39 24.92 0.10
CA LEU A 1188 -15.88 26.04 -0.69
C LEU A 1188 -16.27 25.84 -2.15
N VAL A 1189 -17.07 26.75 -2.69
CA VAL A 1189 -17.51 26.72 -4.09
C VAL A 1189 -16.42 27.24 -5.01
N LEU A 1190 -15.95 26.41 -5.95
CA LEU A 1190 -15.01 26.82 -6.99
C LEU A 1190 -15.73 27.71 -8.02
N THR A 1191 -15.42 29.00 -8.01
CA THR A 1191 -16.08 30.00 -8.87
C THR A 1191 -15.29 30.30 -10.13
N GLN A 1192 -15.97 30.36 -11.27
CA GLN A 1192 -15.47 30.88 -12.54
C GLN A 1192 -16.33 32.06 -12.98
N ALA A 1193 -15.72 33.05 -13.62
CA ALA A 1193 -16.45 34.22 -14.10
C ALA A 1193 -16.01 34.68 -15.49
N ALA A 1194 -16.95 35.18 -16.27
CA ALA A 1194 -16.69 35.79 -17.57
C ALA A 1194 -17.64 36.96 -17.85
N SER A 1195 -17.14 37.98 -18.53
CA SER A 1195 -17.99 39.02 -19.09
C SER A 1195 -18.77 38.48 -20.29
N SER A 1196 -19.91 39.11 -20.61
CA SER A 1196 -20.69 38.74 -21.80
C SER A 1196 -19.88 38.84 -23.10
N GLU A 1197 -18.92 39.76 -23.17
CA GLU A 1197 -18.02 39.91 -24.33
C GLU A 1197 -17.04 38.75 -24.46
N GLU A 1198 -16.42 38.31 -23.36
CA GLU A 1198 -15.54 37.13 -23.37
C GLU A 1198 -16.31 35.87 -23.72
N ILE A 1199 -17.52 35.72 -23.18
CA ILE A 1199 -18.41 34.62 -23.54
C ILE A 1199 -18.68 34.69 -25.04
N ALA A 1200 -19.05 35.82 -25.63
CA ALA A 1200 -19.32 35.90 -27.07
C ALA A 1200 -18.09 35.58 -27.95
N LYS A 1201 -16.87 35.85 -27.47
CA LYS A 1201 -15.63 35.70 -28.24
C LYS A 1201 -14.94 34.34 -28.10
N SER A 1202 -15.16 33.63 -26.99
CA SER A 1202 -14.38 32.43 -26.67
C SER A 1202 -15.26 31.29 -26.16
N ALA A 1203 -15.03 30.09 -26.70
CA ALA A 1203 -15.59 28.85 -26.15
C ALA A 1203 -14.94 28.48 -24.80
N ASP A 1204 -13.77 29.05 -24.50
CA ASP A 1204 -13.00 28.79 -23.28
C ASP A 1204 -13.30 29.75 -22.13
N ALA A 1205 -14.33 30.61 -22.27
CA ALA A 1205 -14.71 31.58 -21.25
C ALA A 1205 -14.97 30.93 -19.88
N TYR A 1206 -15.43 29.68 -19.88
CA TYR A 1206 -15.49 28.81 -18.71
C TYR A 1206 -14.68 27.54 -18.97
N CYS A 1207 -13.66 27.28 -18.15
CA CYS A 1207 -12.80 26.12 -18.30
C CYS A 1207 -13.49 24.88 -17.73
N LEU A 1208 -13.63 23.85 -18.56
CA LEU A 1208 -14.34 22.62 -18.20
C LEU A 1208 -13.57 21.74 -17.21
N ASN A 1209 -12.24 21.91 -17.10
CA ASN A 1209 -11.42 21.17 -16.14
C ASN A 1209 -11.94 21.36 -14.70
N TRP A 1210 -12.41 22.55 -14.37
CA TRP A 1210 -12.90 22.89 -13.02
C TRP A 1210 -14.38 22.54 -12.79
N LEU A 1211 -15.05 21.96 -13.79
CA LEU A 1211 -16.41 21.44 -13.71
C LEU A 1211 -16.44 19.90 -13.62
N LEU A 1212 -15.27 19.27 -13.65
CA LEU A 1212 -15.08 17.85 -13.42
C LEU A 1212 -14.48 17.59 -12.02
N GLU A 1213 -14.76 16.42 -11.49
CA GLU A 1213 -14.23 15.90 -10.23
C GLU A 1213 -13.24 14.79 -10.54
N GLU A 1214 -12.04 14.89 -9.99
CA GLU A 1214 -11.02 13.87 -10.10
C GLU A 1214 -11.27 12.79 -9.04
N VAL A 1215 -11.33 11.52 -9.43
CA VAL A 1215 -11.43 10.39 -8.51
C VAL A 1215 -10.27 9.45 -8.77
N THR A 1216 -9.62 9.01 -7.70
CA THR A 1216 -8.53 8.05 -7.75
C THR A 1216 -8.94 6.79 -7.00
N THR A 1217 -8.77 5.63 -7.62
CA THR A 1217 -9.08 4.33 -7.01
C THR A 1217 -7.85 3.45 -7.01
N SER A 1218 -7.36 3.09 -5.83
CA SER A 1218 -6.20 2.21 -5.64
C SER A 1218 -6.63 0.86 -5.08
N ILE A 1219 -6.39 -0.19 -5.86
CA ILE A 1219 -6.87 -1.54 -5.56
C ILE A 1219 -5.66 -2.43 -5.32
N ASN A 1220 -5.57 -3.04 -4.14
CA ASN A 1220 -4.53 -4.04 -3.84
C ASN A 1220 -4.85 -5.37 -4.56
N THR A 1221 -4.32 -5.57 -5.75
CA THR A 1221 -4.55 -6.79 -6.55
C THR A 1221 -3.89 -8.03 -5.95
N ALA A 1222 -2.97 -7.87 -4.99
CA ALA A 1222 -2.32 -8.96 -4.26
C ALA A 1222 -3.05 -9.39 -2.96
N ALA A 1223 -4.16 -8.75 -2.58
CA ALA A 1223 -4.87 -9.00 -1.32
C ALA A 1223 -5.35 -10.45 -1.12
N ALA A 1224 -5.48 -11.23 -2.20
CA ALA A 1224 -5.85 -12.63 -2.13
C ALA A 1224 -4.74 -13.54 -1.55
N GLY A 1225 -3.51 -13.04 -1.39
CA GLY A 1225 -2.35 -13.82 -0.94
C GLY A 1225 -1.28 -14.03 -2.02
N GLY A 1226 -1.37 -13.31 -3.14
CA GLY A 1226 -0.32 -13.18 -4.15
C GLY A 1226 -0.80 -12.52 -5.45
N ASN A 1227 0.09 -12.37 -6.42
CA ASN A 1227 -0.10 -11.51 -7.58
C ASN A 1227 -0.20 -12.31 -8.90
N ALA A 1228 -1.41 -12.32 -9.48
CA ALA A 1228 -1.72 -13.04 -10.71
C ALA A 1228 -0.88 -12.59 -11.93
N SER A 1229 -0.57 -11.29 -12.07
CA SER A 1229 0.21 -10.82 -13.23
C SER A 1229 1.66 -11.33 -13.17
N LEU A 1230 2.22 -11.39 -11.96
CA LEU A 1230 3.55 -11.91 -11.69
C LEU A 1230 3.65 -13.43 -11.86
N MET A 1231 2.56 -14.19 -11.77
CA MET A 1231 2.58 -15.64 -12.04
C MET A 1231 2.99 -16.01 -13.48
N THR A 1232 2.84 -15.05 -14.41
CA THR A 1232 3.20 -15.21 -15.83
C THR A 1232 4.65 -14.81 -16.14
N ILE A 1233 5.35 -14.28 -15.14
CA ILE A 1233 6.72 -13.77 -15.21
C ILE A 1233 7.65 -14.76 -14.50
N GLY A 1234 8.76 -15.15 -15.12
CA GLY A 1234 9.66 -16.17 -14.58
C GLY A 1234 10.97 -16.30 -15.31
#